data_AF-A0A397TKS6-F1
#
_entry.id   AF-A0A397TKS6-F1
#
_cell.length_a   1.000
_cell.length_b   1.000
_cell.length_c   1.000
_cell.angle_alpha   90.00
_cell.angle_beta   90.00
_cell.angle_gamma   90.00
#
_symmetry.space_group_name_H-M   'P 1'
#
loop_
_entity.id
_entity.type
_entity.pdbx_description
1 polymer ?
#
loop_
_entity_poly.entity_id
_entity_poly.type
_entity_poly.pdbx_seq_one_letter_code
_entity_poly.pdbx_strand_id
1 'polypeptide(L)'
;MPIVILGTQITLWCFDIRNNSKFKVIIGDGNDIDDLKKAIKERKQNDFARTDADRLKLWGVNTDQTISEEILNDELKDTAKTIGETFCGVQEGNIRVIVRAPDTDEPPRKRTRLVRDLDRKDEEKELITWSEQSKGHPNIIINKNYTPDVSEFSKFITTSTTFVDKSLFIMEFMIYGEQVNLITRPRQFGKSTNLSMLNDFLTPPLTEEERTKGLSSFKNLKVFKFDWFMKLHFGKWPVIHISFKDINSRSWKLMLNSIKKRLSDLYEQHRYIIDNNLLEMNEEDFFKKILRGTTDQSALINSLSRLARYLRKCYNKSSVILIDEYDWPMKHAKNKDYEDINSLFQSMYSNVAKVTYFSLLVECNTYLSLKNNLKSLEQDNPDVHKTLFVRLLPLDQATFLSGLNNVEHFPMHVLPSIHERAYFSDSFGFTEKEVNVLLKESTLKDITLDNLSIHYNGYKTSIGTCIYNPYSIVSCLKSGIIADYWTNSGSAKTLINCLKRCDQSIEEQFNIIFYSFYSKQVNKLFIEAQLMSCLRYNTIKKELNIDTIYTLLYYSGYLVAEIDGADDRLKNKVVDQWGNNTKVKLMIPNREVAEQWRQWINQIIGKNHSMINNNLYDLLFEKNIETFCRRFSTLYMEMISCYDIADAKRTKLYENWYHVFVLGTLSMYHGNDYRLYPIMKLG
;
A
#
# COMPACT_ATOMS: atom_id res chain seq x y z
N MET A 1 -24.27 46.99 -25.80
CA MET A 1 -25.23 47.49 -26.81
C MET A 1 -25.08 46.56 -28.00
N PRO A 2 -26.17 46.03 -28.57
CA PRO A 2 -26.06 45.15 -29.74
C PRO A 2 -25.34 45.88 -30.87
N ILE A 3 -24.39 45.20 -31.51
CA ILE A 3 -23.57 45.79 -32.56
C ILE A 3 -24.45 46.14 -33.75
N VAL A 4 -24.32 47.38 -34.22
CA VAL A 4 -25.06 47.87 -35.38
C VAL A 4 -24.45 47.23 -36.63
N ILE A 5 -25.26 46.51 -37.39
CA ILE A 5 -24.86 45.90 -38.67
C ILE A 5 -24.73 47.02 -39.70
N LEU A 6 -23.49 47.28 -40.16
CA LEU A 6 -23.18 48.28 -41.17
C LEU A 6 -23.01 47.58 -42.53
N GLY A 7 -23.79 47.98 -43.53
CA GLY A 7 -23.76 47.41 -44.87
C GLY A 7 -24.51 46.07 -45.01
N THR A 8 -24.04 45.19 -45.90
CA THR A 8 -24.68 43.90 -46.20
C THR A 8 -24.32 42.86 -45.15
N GLN A 9 -25.31 42.10 -44.69
CA GLN A 9 -25.11 41.09 -43.66
C GLN A 9 -24.34 39.86 -44.19
N ILE A 10 -23.23 39.53 -43.54
CA ILE A 10 -22.40 38.35 -43.81
C ILE A 10 -22.46 37.39 -42.61
N THR A 11 -22.44 36.10 -42.88
CA THR A 11 -22.29 35.06 -41.84
C THR A 11 -20.89 34.47 -41.87
N LEU A 12 -20.14 34.65 -40.79
CA LEU A 12 -18.80 34.09 -40.61
C LEU A 12 -18.85 32.87 -39.69
N TRP A 13 -18.15 31.81 -40.07
CA TRP A 13 -17.93 30.66 -39.19
C TRP A 13 -16.65 30.85 -38.39
N CYS A 14 -16.81 30.93 -37.07
CA CYS A 14 -15.74 31.12 -36.11
C CYS A 14 -15.42 29.80 -35.39
N PHE A 15 -14.19 29.68 -34.90
CA PHE A 15 -13.71 28.55 -34.11
C PHE A 15 -12.96 29.02 -32.87
N ASP A 16 -13.43 28.63 -31.67
CA ASP A 16 -12.71 28.87 -30.42
C ASP A 16 -11.74 27.72 -30.16
N ILE A 17 -10.44 28.02 -30.28
CA ILE A 17 -9.36 27.02 -30.18
C ILE A 17 -9.28 26.40 -28.78
N ARG A 18 -9.73 27.10 -27.73
CA ARG A 18 -9.60 26.64 -26.33
C ARG A 18 -10.54 25.49 -25.99
N ASN A 19 -11.70 25.44 -26.65
CA ASN A 19 -12.74 24.45 -26.38
C ASN A 19 -13.15 23.65 -27.63
N ASN A 20 -12.42 23.83 -28.74
CA ASN A 20 -12.61 23.12 -30.00
C ASN A 20 -14.04 23.28 -30.56
N SER A 21 -14.65 24.46 -30.40
CA SER A 21 -16.06 24.70 -30.78
C SER A 21 -16.22 25.63 -31.98
N LYS A 22 -17.04 25.19 -32.95
CA LYS A 22 -17.42 25.95 -34.15
C LYS A 22 -18.76 26.67 -33.94
N PHE A 23 -18.86 27.94 -34.32
CA PHE A 23 -20.09 28.72 -34.20
C PHE A 23 -20.21 29.78 -35.30
N LYS A 24 -21.42 30.26 -35.55
CA LYS A 24 -21.69 31.32 -36.54
C LYS A 24 -21.82 32.67 -35.85
N VAL A 25 -21.17 33.68 -36.43
CA VAL A 25 -21.35 35.10 -36.09
C VAL A 25 -21.88 35.83 -37.31
N ILE A 26 -22.87 36.67 -37.09
CA ILE A 26 -23.49 37.50 -38.11
C ILE A 26 -23.00 38.93 -37.90
N ILE A 27 -22.46 39.55 -38.95
CA ILE A 27 -21.93 40.92 -38.92
C ILE A 27 -22.07 41.57 -40.30
N GLY A 28 -22.08 42.90 -40.37
CA GLY A 28 -22.12 43.64 -41.63
C GLY A 28 -20.76 43.66 -42.33
N ASP A 29 -20.76 43.70 -43.65
CA ASP A 29 -19.56 43.82 -44.47
C ASP A 29 -18.83 45.16 -44.27
N GLY A 30 -19.54 46.22 -43.89
CA GLY A 30 -18.99 47.54 -43.59
C GLY A 30 -18.53 47.72 -42.13
N ASN A 31 -18.69 46.72 -41.27
CA ASN A 31 -18.13 46.75 -39.91
C ASN A 31 -16.62 46.49 -39.94
N ASP A 32 -15.91 46.83 -38.86
CA ASP A 32 -14.48 46.57 -38.71
C ASP A 32 -14.17 45.32 -37.85
N ILE A 33 -12.89 45.06 -37.62
CA ILE A 33 -12.42 43.91 -36.84
C ILE A 33 -12.76 44.02 -35.34
N ASP A 34 -12.85 45.22 -34.77
CA ASP A 34 -13.19 45.40 -33.36
C ASP A 34 -14.69 45.18 -33.12
N ASP A 35 -15.53 45.59 -34.08
CA ASP A 35 -16.93 45.21 -34.12
C ASP A 35 -17.10 43.68 -34.21
N LEU A 36 -16.27 42.99 -35.00
CA LEU A 36 -16.29 41.52 -35.06
C LEU A 36 -15.91 40.87 -33.72
N LYS A 37 -14.89 41.38 -33.02
CA LYS A 37 -14.53 40.89 -31.69
C LYS A 37 -15.68 41.05 -30.68
N LYS A 38 -16.37 42.19 -30.72
CA LYS A 38 -17.56 42.42 -29.89
C LYS A 38 -18.67 41.43 -30.26
N ALA A 39 -18.88 41.16 -31.55
CA ALA A 39 -19.95 40.27 -32.03
C ALA A 39 -19.70 38.82 -31.62
N ILE A 40 -18.43 38.39 -31.65
CA ILE A 40 -18.00 37.09 -31.14
C ILE A 40 -18.27 36.98 -29.64
N LYS A 41 -17.89 37.99 -28.84
CA LYS A 41 -18.14 38.00 -27.39
C LYS A 41 -19.63 37.98 -27.08
N GLU A 42 -20.45 38.77 -27.78
CA GLU A 42 -21.91 38.76 -27.61
C GLU A 42 -22.52 37.40 -27.98
N ARG A 43 -22.01 36.74 -29.03
CA ARG A 43 -22.51 35.42 -29.42
C ARG A 43 -22.14 34.31 -28.43
N LYS A 44 -21.00 34.44 -27.76
CA LYS A 44 -20.42 33.46 -26.85
C LYS A 44 -20.14 34.06 -25.46
N GLN A 45 -21.11 34.82 -24.92
CA GLN A 45 -20.96 35.58 -23.66
C GLN A 45 -20.42 34.74 -22.49
N ASN A 46 -20.84 33.48 -22.37
CA ASN A 46 -20.39 32.59 -21.29
C ASN A 46 -18.98 32.03 -21.49
N ASP A 47 -18.52 31.88 -22.74
CA ASP A 47 -17.19 31.33 -23.06
C ASP A 47 -16.09 32.43 -22.99
N PHE A 48 -16.49 33.70 -23.09
CA PHE A 48 -15.62 34.88 -23.02
C PHE A 48 -16.01 35.84 -21.88
N ALA A 49 -16.73 35.36 -20.86
CA ALA A 49 -17.30 36.20 -19.79
C ALA A 49 -16.26 37.05 -19.02
N ARG A 50 -15.02 36.56 -18.93
CA ARG A 50 -13.91 37.19 -18.20
C ARG A 50 -12.88 37.88 -19.10
N THR A 51 -13.16 38.00 -20.40
CA THR A 51 -12.24 38.57 -21.38
C THR A 51 -12.92 39.73 -22.07
N ASP A 52 -12.31 40.92 -22.02
CA ASP A 52 -12.79 42.07 -22.81
C ASP A 52 -12.69 41.77 -24.31
N ALA A 53 -13.68 42.21 -25.09
CA ALA A 53 -13.77 41.87 -26.51
C ALA A 53 -12.49 42.29 -27.25
N ASP A 54 -11.96 43.47 -26.94
CA ASP A 54 -10.79 44.04 -27.59
C ASP A 54 -9.50 43.23 -27.33
N ARG A 55 -9.49 42.40 -26.27
CA ARG A 55 -8.39 41.50 -25.93
C ARG A 55 -8.44 40.17 -26.68
N LEU A 56 -9.50 39.89 -27.44
CA LEU A 56 -9.57 38.69 -28.27
C LEU A 56 -8.58 38.79 -29.44
N LYS A 57 -7.82 37.72 -29.64
CA LYS A 57 -6.94 37.56 -30.81
C LYS A 57 -7.67 36.77 -31.88
N LEU A 58 -7.65 37.28 -33.10
CA LEU A 58 -8.34 36.71 -34.26
C LEU A 58 -7.34 36.38 -35.37
N TRP A 59 -7.55 35.26 -36.06
CA TRP A 59 -6.80 34.91 -37.27
C TRP A 59 -7.77 34.58 -38.40
N GLY A 60 -7.49 35.10 -39.60
CA GLY A 60 -8.25 34.81 -40.81
C GLY A 60 -7.77 33.50 -41.43
N VAL A 61 -8.69 32.56 -41.66
CA VAL A 61 -8.38 31.25 -42.26
C VAL A 61 -9.41 30.88 -43.33
N ASN A 62 -9.16 29.82 -44.11
CA ASN A 62 -10.14 29.23 -45.02
C ASN A 62 -9.96 27.71 -45.05
N THR A 63 -10.56 27.01 -44.08
CA THR A 63 -10.43 25.54 -43.94
C THR A 63 -11.71 24.90 -43.42
N ASP A 64 -11.94 23.64 -43.81
CA ASP A 64 -13.02 22.77 -43.36
C ASP A 64 -12.53 21.61 -42.44
N GLN A 65 -11.21 21.47 -42.22
CA GLN A 65 -10.59 20.37 -41.45
C GLN A 65 -9.92 20.83 -40.12
N THR A 66 -9.43 19.87 -39.33
CA THR A 66 -8.80 20.06 -38.00
C THR A 66 -7.69 21.11 -38.01
N ILE A 67 -7.84 22.14 -37.17
CA ILE A 67 -6.95 23.30 -37.06
C ILE A 67 -5.71 22.94 -36.25
N SER A 68 -4.50 23.13 -36.81
CA SER A 68 -3.21 23.08 -36.10
C SER A 68 -2.65 24.50 -35.90
N GLU A 69 -1.80 24.71 -34.88
CA GLU A 69 -1.17 26.03 -34.62
C GLU A 69 -0.27 26.51 -35.77
N GLU A 70 0.16 25.62 -36.67
CA GLU A 70 0.94 25.95 -37.87
C GLU A 70 0.15 26.69 -38.97
N ILE A 71 -1.19 26.75 -38.88
CA ILE A 71 -2.06 27.46 -39.84
C ILE A 71 -2.22 28.96 -39.45
N LEU A 72 -1.80 29.34 -38.24
CA LEU A 72 -1.94 30.69 -37.68
C LEU A 72 -0.78 31.60 -38.10
N ASN A 73 -0.69 31.92 -39.39
CA ASN A 73 0.45 32.68 -39.92
C ASN A 73 0.41 34.18 -39.55
N ASP A 74 -0.74 34.86 -39.73
CA ASP A 74 -0.89 36.30 -39.47
C ASP A 74 -2.15 36.60 -38.63
N GLU A 75 -1.96 37.23 -37.46
CA GLU A 75 -3.06 37.71 -36.61
C GLU A 75 -3.72 38.93 -37.26
N LEU A 76 -5.05 38.98 -37.26
CA LEU A 76 -5.84 40.11 -37.77
C LEU A 76 -5.69 41.32 -36.84
N LYS A 77 -4.70 42.16 -37.14
CA LYS A 77 -4.33 43.35 -36.34
C LYS A 77 -4.75 44.68 -36.97
N ASP A 78 -5.10 44.69 -38.26
CA ASP A 78 -5.43 45.92 -38.99
C ASP A 78 -6.92 46.24 -38.85
N THR A 79 -7.24 47.26 -38.04
CA THR A 79 -8.63 47.70 -37.76
C THR A 79 -9.16 48.70 -38.78
N ALA A 80 -8.34 49.17 -39.72
CA ALA A 80 -8.75 50.14 -40.73
C ALA A 80 -9.50 49.51 -41.93
N LYS A 81 -9.44 48.18 -42.07
CA LYS A 81 -10.12 47.44 -43.14
C LYS A 81 -11.48 46.93 -42.68
N THR A 82 -12.44 46.99 -43.59
CA THR A 82 -13.79 46.46 -43.34
C THR A 82 -13.81 44.93 -43.40
N ILE A 83 -14.83 44.31 -42.80
CA ILE A 83 -15.06 42.86 -42.85
C ILE A 83 -15.22 42.37 -44.30
N GLY A 84 -15.87 43.16 -45.16
CA GLY A 84 -16.02 42.85 -46.58
C GLY A 84 -14.69 42.82 -47.34
N GLU A 85 -13.77 43.74 -47.03
CA GLU A 85 -12.42 43.76 -47.60
C GLU A 85 -11.52 42.64 -47.05
N THR A 86 -11.71 42.28 -45.77
CA THR A 86 -10.89 41.27 -45.09
C THR A 86 -11.28 39.85 -45.46
N PHE A 87 -12.57 39.60 -45.72
CA PHE A 87 -13.13 38.28 -46.03
C PHE A 87 -13.84 38.26 -47.38
N CYS A 88 -13.12 38.59 -48.46
CA CYS A 88 -13.62 38.51 -49.83
C CYS A 88 -13.99 37.06 -50.25
N GLY A 89 -15.14 36.88 -50.89
CA GLY A 89 -15.54 35.60 -51.49
C GLY A 89 -16.02 34.54 -50.50
N VAL A 90 -16.97 34.88 -49.64
CA VAL A 90 -17.55 33.97 -48.64
C VAL A 90 -18.29 32.80 -49.31
N GLN A 91 -17.63 31.64 -49.37
CA GLN A 91 -18.28 30.36 -49.71
C GLN A 91 -18.88 29.71 -48.46
N GLU A 92 -20.10 29.15 -48.57
CA GLU A 92 -20.81 28.54 -47.44
C GLU A 92 -20.09 27.29 -46.91
N GLY A 93 -19.74 27.29 -45.62
CA GLY A 93 -19.37 26.08 -44.86
C GLY A 93 -18.00 26.10 -44.17
N ASN A 94 -17.02 26.86 -44.68
CA ASN A 94 -15.64 26.86 -44.17
C ASN A 94 -15.47 27.75 -42.94
N ILE A 95 -14.58 27.36 -42.02
CA ILE A 95 -14.15 28.20 -40.89
C ILE A 95 -13.32 29.34 -41.45
N ARG A 96 -13.69 30.57 -41.08
CA ARG A 96 -13.04 31.79 -41.56
C ARG A 96 -12.28 32.56 -40.49
N VAL A 97 -12.62 32.35 -39.23
CA VAL A 97 -12.02 33.09 -38.11
C VAL A 97 -11.69 32.13 -36.97
N ILE A 98 -10.44 32.10 -36.54
CA ILE A 98 -10.04 31.44 -35.29
C ILE A 98 -9.95 32.49 -34.20
N VAL A 99 -10.51 32.18 -33.03
CA VAL A 99 -10.60 33.09 -31.88
C VAL A 99 -9.83 32.51 -30.70
N ARG A 100 -8.97 33.32 -30.08
CA ARG A 100 -8.29 32.97 -28.82
C ARG A 100 -8.41 34.13 -27.83
N ALA A 101 -8.72 33.82 -26.58
CA ALA A 101 -8.58 34.76 -25.47
C ALA A 101 -7.13 34.75 -24.95
N PRO A 102 -6.59 35.85 -24.40
CA PRO A 102 -5.26 35.85 -23.81
C PRO A 102 -5.19 34.87 -22.64
N ASP A 103 -4.04 34.23 -22.49
CA ASP A 103 -3.76 33.35 -21.35
C ASP A 103 -3.69 34.22 -20.08
N THR A 104 -4.67 34.08 -19.19
CA THR A 104 -4.65 34.70 -17.86
C THR A 104 -3.89 33.79 -16.90
N ASP A 105 -2.92 34.32 -16.13
CA ASP A 105 -2.11 33.59 -15.12
C ASP A 105 -2.92 32.96 -13.95
N GLU A 106 -4.26 32.96 -14.04
CA GLU A 106 -5.11 32.17 -13.15
C GLU A 106 -5.57 30.88 -13.85
N PRO A 107 -5.43 29.70 -13.20
CA PRO A 107 -5.73 28.43 -13.82
C PRO A 107 -7.21 28.35 -14.25
N PRO A 108 -7.50 27.76 -15.42
CA PRO A 108 -8.86 27.65 -15.91
C PRO A 108 -9.67 26.74 -14.99
N ARG A 109 -10.65 27.32 -14.27
CA ARG A 109 -11.67 26.54 -13.57
C ARG A 109 -12.44 25.71 -14.60
N LYS A 110 -12.14 24.42 -14.71
CA LYS A 110 -12.89 23.43 -15.49
C LYS A 110 -14.38 23.59 -15.22
N ARG A 111 -15.18 23.68 -16.28
CA ARG A 111 -16.66 23.73 -16.22
C ARG A 111 -17.21 22.51 -15.48
N THR A 112 -17.67 22.77 -14.26
CA THR A 112 -18.66 21.97 -13.56
C THR A 112 -20.00 22.13 -14.27
N ARG A 113 -20.42 21.14 -15.07
CA ARG A 113 -21.85 20.93 -15.33
C ARG A 113 -22.33 19.86 -14.36
N LEU A 114 -22.72 20.32 -13.17
CA LEU A 114 -23.72 19.79 -12.23
C LEU A 114 -23.51 20.44 -10.84
N VAL A 115 -23.51 21.78 -10.78
CA VAL A 115 -23.81 22.53 -9.55
C VAL A 115 -24.50 23.83 -9.99
N ARG A 116 -25.82 23.81 -10.05
CA ARG A 116 -26.64 25.03 -10.10
C ARG A 116 -27.95 24.90 -9.29
N ASP A 117 -27.91 24.09 -8.23
CA ASP A 117 -28.99 24.00 -7.24
C ASP A 117 -28.48 24.10 -5.78
N LEU A 118 -27.28 24.66 -5.55
CA LEU A 118 -26.69 24.78 -4.19
C LEU A 118 -26.37 26.21 -3.75
N ASP A 119 -27.02 27.23 -4.33
CA ASP A 119 -27.05 28.58 -3.72
C ASP A 119 -28.22 28.69 -2.73
N ARG A 120 -28.23 27.82 -1.72
CA ARG A 120 -28.95 28.05 -0.48
C ARG A 120 -28.01 27.82 0.69
N LYS A 121 -27.49 28.94 1.21
CA LYS A 121 -26.94 29.17 2.55
C LYS A 121 -26.42 27.92 3.27
N ASP A 122 -25.14 27.63 3.15
CA ASP A 122 -24.41 26.92 4.19
C ASP A 122 -23.07 27.62 4.41
N GLU A 123 -22.76 27.82 5.69
CA GLU A 123 -21.64 28.58 6.27
C GLU A 123 -20.27 28.17 5.69
N GLU A 124 -19.35 29.13 5.61
CA GLU A 124 -17.93 28.91 5.28
C GLU A 124 -17.31 27.87 6.24
N LYS A 125 -17.34 26.59 5.86
CA LYS A 125 -16.49 25.56 6.47
C LYS A 125 -15.08 25.69 5.88
N GLU A 126 -14.12 26.04 6.71
CA GLU A 126 -12.69 25.96 6.37
C GLU A 126 -12.36 24.61 5.71
N LEU A 127 -11.78 24.67 4.52
CA LEU A 127 -11.35 23.50 3.75
C LEU A 127 -10.10 22.92 4.42
N ILE A 128 -10.29 21.99 5.38
CA ILE A 128 -9.18 21.29 6.04
C ILE A 128 -8.36 20.51 5.01
N THR A 129 -7.04 20.70 5.00
CA THR A 129 -6.13 19.99 4.09
C THR A 129 -5.86 18.55 4.56
N TRP A 130 -5.48 17.68 3.63
CA TRP A 130 -5.14 16.28 3.93
C TRP A 130 -3.96 16.15 4.92
N SER A 131 -2.99 17.06 4.87
CA SER A 131 -1.85 17.11 5.81
C SER A 131 -2.32 17.45 7.23
N GLU A 132 -3.30 18.35 7.37
CA GLU A 132 -3.86 18.72 8.67
C GLU A 132 -4.70 17.59 9.28
N GLN A 133 -5.48 16.84 8.49
CA GLN A 133 -6.24 15.70 9.01
C GLN A 133 -5.39 14.47 9.32
N SER A 134 -4.34 14.21 8.55
CA SER A 134 -3.42 13.09 8.83
C SER A 134 -2.63 13.35 10.13
N LYS A 135 -2.30 14.61 10.42
CA LYS A 135 -1.65 15.03 11.68
C LYS A 135 -2.63 15.32 12.83
N GLY A 136 -3.93 15.41 12.54
CA GLY A 136 -5.00 15.73 13.50
C GLY A 136 -5.26 14.64 14.54
N HIS A 137 -6.19 14.92 15.47
CA HIS A 137 -6.54 13.97 16.53
C HIS A 137 -6.96 12.60 15.99
N PRO A 138 -6.53 11.48 16.63
CA PRO A 138 -7.00 10.14 16.30
C PRO A 138 -8.52 10.09 16.26
N ASN A 139 -9.08 9.50 15.20
CA ASN A 139 -10.52 9.21 15.15
C ASN A 139 -10.67 7.74 15.52
N ILE A 140 -11.41 7.46 16.58
CA ILE A 140 -11.66 6.10 17.05
C ILE A 140 -13.16 5.97 17.22
N ILE A 141 -13.75 5.02 16.50
CA ILE A 141 -15.14 4.64 16.73
C ILE A 141 -15.11 3.72 17.95
N ILE A 142 -15.48 4.26 19.10
CA ILE A 142 -15.44 3.55 20.37
C ILE A 142 -16.77 2.88 20.58
N ASN A 143 -16.76 1.56 20.59
CA ASN A 143 -17.85 0.75 21.09
C ASN A 143 -17.25 -0.24 22.09
N LYS A 144 -17.86 -0.39 23.28
CA LYS A 144 -17.28 -1.00 24.50
C LYS A 144 -16.67 -2.41 24.37
N ASN A 145 -16.75 -3.05 23.21
CA ASN A 145 -16.19 -4.38 22.94
C ASN A 145 -14.90 -4.32 22.10
N TYR A 146 -13.91 -5.12 22.50
CA TYR A 146 -12.65 -5.32 21.78
C TYR A 146 -12.62 -6.72 21.14
N THR A 147 -12.43 -6.81 19.82
CA THR A 147 -12.47 -8.08 19.06
C THR A 147 -11.22 -8.25 18.18
N PRO A 148 -10.20 -9.00 18.64
CA PRO A 148 -8.89 -9.04 17.98
C PRO A 148 -8.85 -9.84 16.65
N ASP A 149 -9.77 -10.78 16.43
CA ASP A 149 -9.75 -11.70 15.26
C ASP A 149 -10.69 -11.29 14.12
N VAL A 150 -11.17 -10.04 14.10
CA VAL A 150 -12.08 -9.55 13.05
C VAL A 150 -11.27 -8.88 11.94
N SER A 151 -11.50 -9.30 10.70
CA SER A 151 -10.88 -8.70 9.51
C SER A 151 -11.87 -8.04 8.55
N GLU A 152 -13.16 -8.29 8.68
CA GLU A 152 -14.18 -7.67 7.84
C GLU A 152 -14.54 -6.29 8.39
N PHE A 153 -14.35 -5.25 7.58
CA PHE A 153 -14.63 -3.87 7.96
C PHE A 153 -16.09 -3.66 8.39
N SER A 154 -17.04 -4.21 7.63
CA SER A 154 -18.46 -4.14 7.94
C SER A 154 -18.82 -4.68 9.33
N LYS A 155 -18.10 -5.69 9.83
CA LYS A 155 -18.30 -6.20 11.20
C LYS A 155 -17.91 -5.17 12.24
N PHE A 156 -16.82 -4.43 12.05
CA PHE A 156 -16.41 -3.39 13.00
C PHE A 156 -17.47 -2.30 13.18
N ILE A 157 -18.10 -1.91 12.08
CA ILE A 157 -19.11 -0.84 12.09
C ILE A 157 -20.46 -1.33 12.63
N THR A 158 -20.83 -2.60 12.41
CA THR A 158 -22.15 -3.13 12.76
C THR A 158 -22.24 -3.81 14.12
N THR A 159 -21.13 -4.35 14.67
CA THR A 159 -21.16 -5.23 15.86
C THR A 159 -20.88 -4.52 17.19
N SER A 160 -20.96 -3.18 17.25
CA SER A 160 -20.59 -2.40 18.44
C SER A 160 -19.18 -2.77 18.95
N THR A 161 -18.21 -2.88 18.05
CA THR A 161 -16.80 -3.11 18.38
C THR A 161 -15.96 -1.86 18.16
N THR A 162 -14.90 -1.71 18.94
CA THR A 162 -13.97 -0.57 18.80
C THR A 162 -13.19 -0.67 17.50
N PHE A 163 -13.16 0.43 16.73
CA PHE A 163 -12.45 0.53 15.46
C PHE A 163 -11.57 1.79 15.43
N VAL A 164 -10.27 1.61 15.18
CA VAL A 164 -9.33 2.71 14.97
C VAL A 164 -9.39 3.10 13.49
N ASP A 165 -9.76 4.35 13.22
CA ASP A 165 -10.05 4.81 11.87
C ASP A 165 -8.77 5.01 11.04
N LYS A 166 -8.57 4.10 10.09
CA LYS A 166 -7.52 4.16 9.06
C LYS A 166 -8.06 4.53 7.68
N SER A 167 -9.27 5.07 7.56
CA SER A 167 -9.95 5.33 6.29
C SER A 167 -9.21 6.27 5.34
N LEU A 168 -8.31 7.12 5.84
CA LEU A 168 -7.42 7.94 5.00
C LEU A 168 -6.48 7.09 4.11
N PHE A 169 -6.26 5.82 4.46
CA PHE A 169 -5.61 4.84 3.60
C PHE A 169 -6.25 4.77 2.21
N ILE A 170 -7.59 4.90 2.12
CA ILE A 170 -8.32 4.85 0.85
C ILE A 170 -7.90 6.02 -0.05
N MET A 171 -7.81 7.23 0.51
CA MET A 171 -7.35 8.40 -0.23
C MET A 171 -5.91 8.26 -0.63
N GLU A 172 -5.05 7.83 0.29
CA GLU A 172 -3.63 7.63 0.02
C GLU A 172 -3.41 6.64 -1.12
N PHE A 173 -4.17 5.53 -1.15
CA PHE A 173 -4.11 4.53 -2.22
C PHE A 173 -4.64 5.07 -3.56
N MET A 174 -5.78 5.76 -3.56
CA MET A 174 -6.37 6.26 -4.80
C MET A 174 -5.58 7.41 -5.43
N ILE A 175 -4.95 8.25 -4.61
CA ILE A 175 -4.21 9.44 -5.08
C ILE A 175 -2.74 9.11 -5.37
N TYR A 176 -2.04 8.47 -4.43
CA TYR A 176 -0.59 8.28 -4.49
C TYR A 176 -0.17 6.85 -4.83
N GLY A 177 -1.08 5.88 -4.78
CA GLY A 177 -0.77 4.52 -5.22
C GLY A 177 -0.49 4.46 -6.72
N GLU A 178 0.48 3.65 -7.11
CA GLU A 178 0.81 3.37 -8.51
C GLU A 178 -0.21 2.41 -9.14
N GLN A 179 -0.01 2.00 -10.39
CA GLN A 179 -0.88 0.99 -11.00
C GLN A 179 -0.74 -0.36 -10.31
N VAL A 180 0.45 -0.72 -9.82
CA VAL A 180 0.69 -1.98 -9.13
C VAL A 180 1.44 -1.70 -7.83
N ASN A 181 0.79 -1.99 -6.69
CA ASN A 181 1.29 -1.64 -5.37
C ASN A 181 1.52 -2.92 -4.57
N LEU A 182 2.67 -3.03 -3.92
CA LEU A 182 2.97 -4.07 -2.95
C LEU A 182 3.19 -3.43 -1.58
N ILE A 183 2.31 -3.71 -0.62
CA ILE A 183 2.48 -3.25 0.77
C ILE A 183 2.86 -4.44 1.65
N THR A 184 4.06 -4.37 2.24
CA THR A 184 4.54 -5.39 3.18
C THR A 184 4.49 -4.89 4.61
N ARG A 185 3.79 -5.59 5.49
CA ARG A 185 3.73 -5.29 6.94
C ARG A 185 3.81 -6.56 7.78
N PRO A 186 4.35 -6.50 9.01
CA PRO A 186 4.36 -7.65 9.91
C PRO A 186 2.96 -8.21 10.19
N ARG A 187 2.88 -9.45 10.69
CA ARG A 187 1.61 -10.14 10.94
C ARG A 187 0.70 -9.34 11.87
N GLN A 188 -0.61 -9.43 11.63
CA GLN A 188 -1.65 -8.78 12.46
C GLN A 188 -1.66 -7.23 12.45
N PHE A 189 -0.97 -6.57 11.52
CA PHE A 189 -0.99 -5.09 11.35
C PHE A 189 -2.24 -4.53 10.63
N GLY A 190 -3.37 -5.24 10.61
CA GLY A 190 -4.62 -4.74 10.00
C GLY A 190 -4.69 -4.80 8.47
N LYS A 191 -3.81 -5.59 7.84
CA LYS A 191 -3.72 -5.77 6.37
C LYS A 191 -5.07 -6.12 5.73
N SER A 192 -5.67 -7.24 6.12
CA SER A 192 -6.95 -7.71 5.59
C SER A 192 -8.11 -6.76 5.92
N THR A 193 -8.07 -6.10 7.08
CA THR A 193 -9.06 -5.09 7.49
C THR A 193 -9.05 -3.89 6.56
N ASN A 194 -7.86 -3.36 6.22
CA ASN A 194 -7.75 -2.26 5.27
C ASN A 194 -8.20 -2.65 3.85
N LEU A 195 -7.93 -3.88 3.41
CA LEU A 195 -8.42 -4.39 2.12
C LEU A 195 -9.94 -4.52 2.10
N SER A 196 -10.54 -5.04 3.17
CA SER A 196 -12.00 -5.10 3.32
C SER A 196 -12.63 -3.71 3.32
N MET A 197 -12.04 -2.75 4.05
CA MET A 197 -12.53 -1.37 4.07
C MET A 197 -12.45 -0.70 2.68
N LEU A 198 -11.35 -0.94 1.96
CA LEU A 198 -11.16 -0.43 0.60
C LEU A 198 -12.17 -1.06 -0.38
N ASN A 199 -12.42 -2.36 -0.28
CA ASN A 199 -13.44 -3.07 -1.03
C ASN A 199 -14.84 -2.47 -0.79
N ASP A 200 -15.20 -2.30 0.47
CA ASP A 200 -16.53 -1.79 0.87
C ASP A 200 -16.73 -0.32 0.47
N PHE A 201 -15.66 0.47 0.38
CA PHE A 201 -15.72 1.87 -0.07
C PHE A 201 -15.86 2.01 -1.59
N LEU A 202 -15.12 1.20 -2.36
CA LEU A 202 -14.96 1.38 -3.79
C LEU A 202 -16.05 0.69 -4.62
N THR A 203 -16.51 -0.49 -4.18
CA THR A 203 -17.40 -1.37 -4.95
C THR A 203 -18.73 -0.68 -5.28
N PRO A 204 -19.18 -0.68 -6.55
CA PRO A 204 -20.47 -0.11 -6.91
C PRO A 204 -21.60 -0.92 -6.24
N PRO A 205 -22.55 -0.26 -5.56
CA PRO A 205 -23.69 -0.94 -4.98
C PRO A 205 -24.60 -1.46 -6.11
N LEU A 206 -25.10 -2.69 -5.96
CA LEU A 206 -26.08 -3.30 -6.87
C LEU A 206 -27.50 -2.82 -6.56
N THR A 207 -27.76 -2.44 -5.31
CA THR A 207 -29.06 -1.96 -4.85
C THR A 207 -28.97 -0.62 -4.12
N GLU A 208 -30.10 0.08 -4.05
CA GLU A 208 -30.23 1.33 -3.27
C GLU A 208 -30.04 1.13 -1.76
N GLU A 209 -30.43 -0.04 -1.26
CA GLU A 209 -30.21 -0.43 0.13
C GLU A 209 -28.71 -0.59 0.43
N GLU A 210 -27.97 -1.27 -0.44
CA GLU A 210 -26.51 -1.40 -0.34
C GLU A 210 -25.82 -0.05 -0.38
N ARG A 211 -26.27 0.86 -1.25
CA ARG A 211 -25.73 2.23 -1.33
C ARG A 211 -25.91 2.97 0.00
N THR A 212 -27.11 2.91 0.56
CA THR A 212 -27.46 3.59 1.81
C THR A 212 -26.68 3.01 2.99
N LYS A 213 -26.61 1.68 3.08
CA LYS A 213 -25.84 0.97 4.11
C LYS A 213 -24.35 1.29 4.00
N GLY A 214 -23.80 1.27 2.79
CA GLY A 214 -22.42 1.64 2.53
C GLY A 214 -22.12 3.06 3.01
N LEU A 215 -22.93 4.05 2.60
CA LEU A 215 -22.73 5.44 2.98
C LEU A 215 -22.81 5.64 4.51
N SER A 216 -23.75 4.97 5.16
CA SER A 216 -23.90 5.01 6.62
C SER A 216 -22.68 4.45 7.34
N SER A 217 -22.01 3.46 6.75
CA SER A 217 -20.84 2.81 7.35
C SER A 217 -19.60 3.70 7.37
N PHE A 218 -19.52 4.69 6.47
CA PHE A 218 -18.41 5.62 6.39
C PHE A 218 -18.68 6.99 7.04
N LYS A 219 -19.93 7.31 7.39
CA LYS A 219 -20.35 8.65 7.86
C LYS A 219 -19.50 9.21 9.01
N ASN A 220 -19.01 8.36 9.91
CA ASN A 220 -18.23 8.74 11.08
C ASN A 220 -16.70 8.61 10.88
N LEU A 221 -16.24 8.31 9.67
CA LEU A 221 -14.83 8.11 9.35
C LEU A 221 -14.19 9.38 8.74
N LYS A 222 -12.87 9.51 8.90
CA LYS A 222 -12.07 10.65 8.42
C LYS A 222 -12.24 10.87 6.92
N VAL A 223 -12.28 9.80 6.13
CA VAL A 223 -12.47 9.89 4.66
C VAL A 223 -13.78 10.60 4.28
N PHE A 224 -14.83 10.46 5.10
CA PHE A 224 -16.14 11.06 4.83
C PHE A 224 -16.13 12.59 4.91
N LYS A 225 -15.14 13.17 5.62
CA LYS A 225 -14.96 14.61 5.71
C LYS A 225 -14.52 15.25 4.37
N PHE A 226 -14.12 14.43 3.38
CA PHE A 226 -13.70 14.90 2.06
C PHE A 226 -14.81 14.69 1.03
N ASP A 227 -15.80 15.60 1.00
CA ASP A 227 -16.96 15.52 0.10
C ASP A 227 -16.57 15.33 -1.37
N TRP A 228 -15.52 16.01 -1.83
CA TRP A 228 -15.03 15.89 -3.19
C TRP A 228 -14.54 14.46 -3.49
N PHE A 229 -13.86 13.83 -2.53
CA PHE A 229 -13.32 12.48 -2.66
C PHE A 229 -14.44 11.44 -2.61
N MET A 230 -15.39 11.62 -1.70
CA MET A 230 -16.60 10.79 -1.62
C MET A 230 -17.36 10.80 -2.96
N LYS A 231 -17.62 11.97 -3.54
CA LYS A 231 -18.32 12.11 -4.83
C LYS A 231 -17.60 11.42 -6.00
N LEU A 232 -16.27 11.45 -6.01
CA LEU A 232 -15.46 10.89 -7.09
C LEU A 232 -15.21 9.39 -6.97
N HIS A 233 -15.07 8.85 -5.75
CA HIS A 233 -14.56 7.49 -5.54
C HIS A 233 -15.52 6.54 -4.84
N PHE A 234 -16.43 7.01 -3.98
CA PHE A 234 -17.31 6.14 -3.20
C PHE A 234 -18.29 5.37 -4.10
N GLY A 235 -18.23 4.04 -4.06
CA GLY A 235 -19.07 3.16 -4.88
C GLY A 235 -18.90 3.36 -6.39
N LYS A 236 -17.73 3.81 -6.84
CA LYS A 236 -17.47 4.16 -8.24
C LYS A 236 -16.53 3.20 -8.96
N TRP A 237 -15.96 2.18 -8.34
CA TRP A 237 -14.90 1.37 -8.95
C TRP A 237 -15.20 -0.12 -8.80
N PRO A 238 -15.39 -0.88 -9.89
CA PRO A 238 -15.53 -2.32 -9.80
C PRO A 238 -14.32 -2.91 -9.07
N VAL A 239 -14.56 -3.76 -8.06
CA VAL A 239 -13.48 -4.36 -7.27
C VAL A 239 -13.46 -5.87 -7.46
N ILE A 240 -12.26 -6.42 -7.64
CA ILE A 240 -12.01 -7.86 -7.51
C ILE A 240 -11.18 -8.06 -6.24
N HIS A 241 -11.81 -8.58 -5.19
CA HIS A 241 -11.12 -8.85 -3.92
C HIS A 241 -10.96 -10.36 -3.72
N ILE A 242 -9.72 -10.83 -3.67
CA ILE A 242 -9.39 -12.24 -3.48
C ILE A 242 -8.31 -12.43 -2.41
N SER A 243 -8.51 -13.44 -1.57
CA SER A 243 -7.52 -13.92 -0.62
C SER A 243 -7.13 -15.35 -0.95
N PHE A 244 -5.84 -15.65 -0.95
CA PHE A 244 -5.33 -17.03 -1.12
C PHE A 244 -5.03 -17.73 0.20
N LYS A 245 -5.55 -17.18 1.31
CA LYS A 245 -5.46 -17.79 2.64
C LYS A 245 -5.99 -19.23 2.64
N ASP A 246 -5.36 -20.07 3.46
CA ASP A 246 -5.73 -21.47 3.67
C ASP A 246 -5.60 -22.39 2.44
N ILE A 247 -5.05 -21.89 1.32
CA ILE A 247 -4.65 -22.75 0.19
C ILE A 247 -3.35 -23.46 0.55
N ASN A 248 -3.50 -24.57 1.26
CA ASN A 248 -2.42 -25.48 1.59
C ASN A 248 -2.77 -26.89 1.10
N SER A 249 -1.78 -27.65 0.64
CA SER A 249 -2.05 -29.05 0.31
C SER A 249 -0.82 -29.93 0.27
N ARG A 250 -1.06 -31.24 0.29
CA ARG A 250 -0.02 -32.27 0.26
C ARG A 250 0.45 -32.61 -1.17
N SER A 251 -0.25 -32.15 -2.20
CA SER A 251 0.09 -32.34 -3.62
C SER A 251 -0.40 -31.17 -4.48
N TRP A 252 0.28 -30.95 -5.61
CA TRP A 252 -0.15 -29.98 -6.62
C TRP A 252 -1.60 -30.13 -7.04
N LYS A 253 -2.06 -31.36 -7.32
CA LYS A 253 -3.44 -31.65 -7.74
C LYS A 253 -4.50 -31.14 -6.75
N LEU A 254 -4.29 -31.37 -5.45
CA LEU A 254 -5.23 -30.93 -4.42
C LEU A 254 -5.16 -29.40 -4.20
N MET A 255 -3.98 -28.81 -4.34
CA MET A 255 -3.82 -27.35 -4.31
C MET A 255 -4.55 -26.70 -5.49
N LEU A 256 -4.42 -27.24 -6.71
CA LEU A 256 -5.16 -26.80 -7.89
C LEU A 256 -6.68 -26.83 -7.67
N ASN A 257 -7.20 -27.89 -7.05
CA ASN A 257 -8.63 -27.96 -6.71
C ASN A 257 -9.05 -26.85 -5.72
N SER A 258 -8.18 -26.51 -4.76
CA SER A 258 -8.43 -25.43 -3.81
C SER A 258 -8.41 -24.06 -4.50
N ILE A 259 -7.50 -23.86 -5.46
CA ILE A 259 -7.44 -22.65 -6.30
C ILE A 259 -8.70 -22.53 -7.16
N LYS A 260 -9.13 -23.63 -7.80
CA LYS A 260 -10.38 -23.70 -8.57
C LYS A 260 -11.58 -23.30 -7.71
N LYS A 261 -11.68 -23.85 -6.50
CA LYS A 261 -12.77 -23.51 -5.57
C LYS A 261 -12.73 -22.03 -5.19
N ARG A 262 -11.55 -21.48 -4.86
CA ARG A 262 -11.40 -20.05 -4.53
C ARG A 262 -11.84 -19.13 -5.67
N LEU A 263 -11.49 -19.47 -6.91
CA LEU A 263 -11.90 -18.70 -8.08
C LEU A 263 -13.38 -18.88 -8.42
N SER A 264 -13.94 -20.07 -8.22
CA SER A 264 -15.38 -20.34 -8.31
C SER A 264 -16.16 -19.47 -7.33
N ASP A 265 -15.75 -19.39 -6.06
CA ASP A 265 -16.39 -18.55 -5.05
C ASP A 265 -16.30 -17.05 -5.42
N LEU A 266 -15.16 -16.60 -5.96
CA LEU A 266 -15.01 -15.24 -6.48
C LEU A 266 -15.98 -14.96 -7.64
N TYR A 267 -16.11 -15.88 -8.59
CA TYR A 267 -17.03 -15.70 -9.72
C TYR A 267 -18.50 -15.73 -9.27
N GLU A 268 -18.85 -16.51 -8.25
CA GLU A 268 -20.20 -16.51 -7.66
C GLU A 268 -20.54 -15.13 -7.07
N GLN A 269 -19.58 -14.45 -6.42
CA GLN A 269 -19.79 -13.07 -5.93
C GLN A 269 -20.10 -12.07 -7.06
N HIS A 270 -19.66 -12.38 -8.29
CA HIS A 270 -19.89 -11.56 -9.48
C HIS A 270 -20.94 -12.16 -10.43
N ARG A 271 -21.80 -13.06 -9.95
CA ARG A 271 -22.80 -13.73 -10.78
C ARG A 271 -23.78 -12.78 -11.48
N TYR A 272 -24.03 -11.61 -10.90
CA TYR A 272 -24.85 -10.56 -11.53
C TYR A 272 -24.37 -10.15 -12.93
N ILE A 273 -23.11 -10.41 -13.29
CA ILE A 273 -22.57 -10.15 -14.63
C ILE A 273 -23.29 -11.00 -15.69
N ILE A 274 -23.49 -12.30 -15.41
CA ILE A 274 -24.16 -13.21 -16.35
C ILE A 274 -25.67 -13.04 -16.31
N ASP A 275 -26.24 -12.72 -15.14
CA ASP A 275 -27.69 -12.54 -14.99
C ASP A 275 -28.21 -11.33 -15.78
N ASN A 276 -27.34 -10.34 -16.04
CA ASN A 276 -27.65 -9.17 -16.87
C ASN A 276 -27.46 -9.39 -18.38
N ASN A 277 -27.10 -10.60 -18.84
CA ASN A 277 -26.87 -10.96 -20.26
C ASN A 277 -25.91 -10.01 -21.02
N LEU A 278 -24.88 -9.50 -20.35
CA LEU A 278 -23.91 -8.55 -20.92
C LEU A 278 -22.72 -9.24 -21.62
N LEU A 279 -22.61 -10.56 -21.52
CA LEU A 279 -21.49 -11.33 -22.06
C LEU A 279 -21.86 -12.03 -23.36
N GLU A 280 -20.87 -12.19 -24.24
CA GLU A 280 -20.99 -13.04 -25.42
C GLU A 280 -21.04 -14.53 -25.04
N MET A 281 -21.59 -15.40 -25.90
CA MET A 281 -21.75 -16.84 -25.61
C MET A 281 -20.46 -17.53 -25.14
N ASN A 282 -19.31 -17.18 -25.74
CA ASN A 282 -17.99 -17.73 -25.40
C ASN A 282 -17.46 -17.21 -24.04
N GLU A 283 -17.79 -15.98 -23.67
CA GLU A 283 -17.41 -15.36 -22.40
C GLU A 283 -18.26 -15.92 -21.27
N GLU A 284 -19.55 -16.10 -21.52
CA GLU A 284 -20.49 -16.74 -20.59
C GLU A 284 -20.13 -18.21 -20.36
N ASP A 285 -19.75 -18.95 -21.41
CA ASP A 285 -19.24 -20.32 -21.27
C ASP A 285 -17.96 -20.37 -20.41
N PHE A 286 -17.01 -19.46 -20.63
CA PHE A 286 -15.83 -19.36 -19.78
C PHE A 286 -16.20 -19.05 -18.32
N PHE A 287 -17.11 -18.10 -18.09
CA PHE A 287 -17.58 -17.72 -16.76
C PHE A 287 -18.20 -18.92 -16.05
N LYS A 288 -19.12 -19.64 -16.72
CA LYS A 288 -19.77 -20.85 -16.20
C LYS A 288 -18.77 -21.98 -15.95
N LYS A 289 -17.73 -22.13 -16.77
CA LYS A 289 -16.66 -23.12 -16.54
C LYS A 289 -15.89 -22.84 -15.25
N ILE A 290 -15.50 -21.58 -14.99
CA ILE A 290 -14.84 -21.20 -13.73
C ILE A 290 -15.78 -21.45 -12.54
N LEU A 291 -17.04 -21.03 -12.67
CA LEU A 291 -18.06 -21.20 -11.64
C LEU A 291 -18.24 -22.67 -11.23
N ARG A 292 -18.27 -23.59 -12.22
CA ARG A 292 -18.38 -25.04 -12.01
C ARG A 292 -17.10 -25.71 -11.54
N GLY A 293 -15.95 -25.02 -11.59
CA GLY A 293 -14.63 -25.59 -11.24
C GLY A 293 -14.11 -26.63 -12.25
N THR A 294 -14.69 -26.71 -13.45
CA THR A 294 -14.34 -27.71 -14.49
C THR A 294 -13.21 -27.23 -15.42
N THR A 295 -12.42 -26.26 -14.98
CA THR A 295 -11.41 -25.58 -15.80
C THR A 295 -10.07 -26.28 -15.86
N ASP A 296 -9.31 -25.99 -16.90
CA ASP A 296 -7.90 -26.32 -17.01
C ASP A 296 -7.01 -25.24 -16.39
N GLN A 297 -5.68 -25.45 -16.39
CA GLN A 297 -4.72 -24.49 -15.83
C GLN A 297 -4.68 -23.17 -16.62
N SER A 298 -4.87 -23.20 -17.94
CA SER A 298 -4.90 -22.01 -18.80
C SER A 298 -6.03 -21.06 -18.42
N ALA A 299 -7.21 -21.60 -18.13
CA ALA A 299 -8.34 -20.82 -17.64
C ALA A 299 -8.08 -20.21 -16.25
N LEU A 300 -7.35 -20.89 -15.36
CA LEU A 300 -6.98 -20.33 -14.05
C LEU A 300 -6.05 -19.12 -14.19
N ILE A 301 -5.04 -19.21 -15.07
CA ILE A 301 -4.09 -18.12 -15.36
C ILE A 301 -4.80 -16.84 -15.81
N ASN A 302 -5.87 -16.97 -16.58
CA ASN A 302 -6.59 -15.83 -17.16
C ASN A 302 -7.85 -15.44 -16.37
N SER A 303 -8.12 -16.09 -15.23
CA SER A 303 -9.37 -15.94 -14.50
C SER A 303 -9.62 -14.53 -13.98
N LEU A 304 -8.62 -13.91 -13.35
CA LEU A 304 -8.73 -12.56 -12.78
C LEU A 304 -8.79 -11.48 -13.86
N SER A 305 -7.96 -11.58 -14.91
CA SER A 305 -7.95 -10.61 -16.01
C SER A 305 -9.24 -10.66 -16.83
N ARG A 306 -9.79 -11.86 -17.08
CA ARG A 306 -11.10 -12.00 -17.74
C ARG A 306 -12.24 -11.44 -16.90
N LEU A 307 -12.22 -11.66 -15.58
CA LEU A 307 -13.22 -11.07 -14.70
C LEU A 307 -13.16 -9.54 -14.73
N ALA A 308 -11.95 -8.94 -14.72
CA ALA A 308 -11.78 -7.49 -14.85
C ALA A 308 -12.35 -6.97 -16.18
N ARG A 309 -12.14 -7.69 -17.27
CA ARG A 309 -12.71 -7.37 -18.58
C ARG A 309 -14.24 -7.40 -18.57
N TYR A 310 -14.83 -8.42 -17.94
CA TYR A 310 -16.28 -8.53 -17.81
C TYR A 310 -16.87 -7.39 -16.97
N LEU A 311 -16.22 -7.03 -15.87
CA LEU A 311 -16.59 -5.88 -15.05
C LEU A 311 -16.50 -4.57 -15.83
N ARG A 312 -15.46 -4.39 -16.65
CA ARG A 312 -15.35 -3.21 -17.52
C ARG A 312 -16.49 -3.15 -18.54
N LYS A 313 -16.89 -4.26 -19.16
CA LYS A 313 -18.07 -4.30 -20.04
C LYS A 313 -19.34 -3.88 -19.27
N CYS A 314 -19.49 -4.32 -18.02
CA CYS A 314 -20.67 -4.00 -17.21
C CYS A 314 -20.73 -2.54 -16.74
N TYR A 315 -19.62 -2.00 -16.27
CA TYR A 315 -19.58 -0.69 -15.61
C TYR A 315 -18.97 0.42 -16.47
N ASN A 316 -18.51 0.09 -17.68
CA ASN A 316 -17.71 0.96 -18.55
C ASN A 316 -16.53 1.61 -17.80
N LYS A 317 -15.90 0.85 -16.91
CA LYS A 317 -14.85 1.35 -16.03
C LYS A 317 -13.87 0.24 -15.63
N SER A 318 -12.59 0.58 -15.62
CA SER A 318 -11.51 -0.32 -15.20
C SER A 318 -11.64 -0.68 -13.71
N SER A 319 -11.24 -1.90 -13.37
CA SER A 319 -11.41 -2.49 -12.04
C SER A 319 -10.22 -2.25 -11.12
N VAL A 320 -10.44 -2.19 -9.82
CA VAL A 320 -9.40 -2.26 -8.79
C VAL A 320 -9.28 -3.71 -8.32
N ILE A 321 -8.07 -4.25 -8.26
CA ILE A 321 -7.83 -5.64 -7.86
C ILE A 321 -7.09 -5.68 -6.53
N LEU A 322 -7.68 -6.33 -5.53
CA LEU A 322 -7.15 -6.46 -4.18
C LEU A 322 -6.77 -7.92 -3.91
N ILE A 323 -5.48 -8.18 -3.70
CA ILE A 323 -4.94 -9.53 -3.53
C ILE A 323 -4.30 -9.65 -2.14
N ASP A 324 -5.03 -10.28 -1.23
CA ASP A 324 -4.52 -10.65 0.09
C ASP A 324 -3.87 -12.03 0.04
N GLU A 325 -2.93 -12.26 0.94
CA GLU A 325 -2.30 -13.57 1.12
C GLU A 325 -1.63 -14.12 -0.15
N TYR A 326 -1.19 -13.24 -1.07
CA TYR A 326 -0.74 -13.60 -2.43
C TYR A 326 0.37 -14.65 -2.47
N ASP A 327 1.19 -14.73 -1.41
CA ASP A 327 2.34 -15.62 -1.29
C ASP A 327 2.04 -16.97 -0.63
N TRP A 328 0.82 -17.14 -0.09
CA TRP A 328 0.45 -18.28 0.75
C TRP A 328 0.61 -19.63 0.04
N PRO A 329 0.18 -19.81 -1.22
CA PRO A 329 0.35 -21.08 -1.93
C PRO A 329 1.83 -21.49 -2.07
N MET A 330 2.71 -20.53 -2.41
CA MET A 330 4.15 -20.79 -2.58
C MET A 330 4.84 -21.10 -1.25
N LYS A 331 4.43 -20.44 -0.16
CA LYS A 331 4.90 -20.77 1.19
C LYS A 331 4.64 -22.25 1.52
N HIS A 332 3.44 -22.72 1.21
CA HIS A 332 2.96 -24.07 1.52
C HIS A 332 3.26 -25.12 0.43
N ALA A 333 3.92 -24.72 -0.66
CA ALA A 333 4.36 -25.63 -1.71
C ALA A 333 5.43 -26.62 -1.23
N LYS A 334 5.37 -27.87 -1.72
CA LYS A 334 6.50 -28.82 -1.60
C LYS A 334 7.56 -28.47 -2.64
N ASN A 335 8.83 -28.79 -2.37
CA ASN A 335 9.95 -28.46 -3.28
C ASN A 335 9.72 -28.95 -4.72
N LYS A 336 9.17 -30.15 -4.89
CA LYS A 336 8.88 -30.73 -6.22
C LYS A 336 7.73 -30.05 -6.97
N ASP A 337 6.79 -29.42 -6.26
CA ASP A 337 5.60 -28.79 -6.84
C ASP A 337 5.78 -27.26 -6.93
N TYR A 338 6.89 -26.72 -6.40
CA TYR A 338 7.10 -25.27 -6.24
C TYR A 338 7.08 -24.53 -7.57
N GLU A 339 7.81 -25.04 -8.58
CA GLU A 339 7.94 -24.36 -9.87
C GLU A 339 6.60 -24.30 -10.62
N ASP A 340 5.79 -25.35 -10.56
CA ASP A 340 4.45 -25.37 -11.17
C ASP A 340 3.50 -24.36 -10.49
N ILE A 341 3.51 -24.33 -9.16
CA ILE A 341 2.72 -23.37 -8.36
C ILE A 341 3.19 -21.95 -8.66
N ASN A 342 4.50 -21.72 -8.63
CA ASN A 342 5.11 -20.42 -8.87
C ASN A 342 4.77 -19.92 -10.28
N SER A 343 4.91 -20.77 -11.30
CA SER A 343 4.58 -20.45 -12.69
C SER A 343 3.10 -20.08 -12.88
N LEU A 344 2.18 -20.83 -12.26
CA LEU A 344 0.74 -20.51 -12.29
C LEU A 344 0.46 -19.11 -11.73
N PHE A 345 0.95 -18.83 -10.52
CA PHE A 345 0.68 -17.58 -9.84
C PHE A 345 1.40 -16.40 -10.49
N GLN A 346 2.65 -16.57 -10.88
CA GLN A 346 3.41 -15.58 -11.65
C GLN A 346 2.64 -15.19 -12.92
N SER A 347 2.13 -16.16 -13.69
CA SER A 347 1.35 -15.89 -14.91
C SER A 347 0.03 -15.17 -14.61
N MET A 348 -0.67 -15.60 -13.55
CA MET A 348 -1.94 -15.01 -13.13
C MET A 348 -1.77 -13.56 -12.67
N TYR A 349 -0.77 -13.28 -11.84
CA TYR A 349 -0.45 -11.93 -11.37
C TYR A 349 0.08 -11.05 -12.49
N SER A 350 0.91 -11.60 -13.39
CA SER A 350 1.37 -10.90 -14.59
C SER A 350 0.20 -10.38 -15.42
N ASN A 351 -0.85 -11.19 -15.61
CA ASN A 351 -2.02 -10.80 -16.41
C ASN A 351 -2.83 -9.63 -15.83
N VAL A 352 -2.80 -9.41 -14.51
CA VAL A 352 -3.56 -8.33 -13.86
C VAL A 352 -2.72 -7.12 -13.49
N ALA A 353 -1.40 -7.21 -13.59
CA ALA A 353 -0.50 -6.11 -13.29
C ALA A 353 0.28 -5.60 -14.52
N LYS A 354 -0.03 -6.12 -15.72
CA LYS A 354 0.42 -5.52 -17.00
C LYS A 354 0.04 -4.04 -17.05
N VAL A 355 1.06 -3.21 -17.14
CA VAL A 355 0.88 -1.76 -17.19
C VAL A 355 0.32 -1.33 -18.52
N THR A 356 -0.58 -0.35 -18.45
CA THR A 356 -1.10 0.33 -19.64
C THR A 356 -0.41 1.67 -19.78
N TYR A 357 0.49 1.82 -20.74
CA TYR A 357 1.11 3.11 -21.07
C TYR A 357 0.14 3.96 -21.91
N PHE A 358 -1.07 4.19 -21.41
CA PHE A 358 -2.02 5.07 -22.09
C PHE A 358 -2.05 6.48 -21.47
N SER A 359 -1.60 6.65 -20.23
CA SER A 359 -1.71 7.94 -19.52
C SER A 359 -0.54 8.90 -19.72
N LEU A 360 0.65 8.41 -20.13
CA LEU A 360 1.83 9.27 -20.36
C LEU A 360 2.02 9.72 -21.82
N LEU A 361 1.24 9.20 -22.76
CA LEU A 361 1.35 9.53 -24.19
C LEU A 361 0.31 10.54 -24.68
N VAL A 362 -0.58 11.01 -23.81
CA VAL A 362 -1.57 12.04 -24.16
C VAL A 362 -0.99 13.46 -24.00
N GLU A 363 0.15 13.63 -23.33
CA GLU A 363 0.83 14.94 -23.21
C GLU A 363 1.98 15.15 -24.20
N CYS A 364 2.37 14.12 -24.97
CA CYS A 364 3.43 14.24 -25.98
C CYS A 364 2.82 14.27 -27.39
N ASN A 365 2.91 15.41 -28.06
CA ASN A 365 2.46 15.67 -29.44
C ASN A 365 3.20 14.89 -30.55
N THR A 366 3.78 13.73 -30.26
CA THR A 366 4.67 12.97 -31.16
C THR A 366 4.12 11.59 -31.52
N TYR A 367 2.80 11.41 -31.57
CA TYR A 367 2.19 10.08 -31.75
C TYR A 367 1.82 9.68 -33.20
N LEU A 368 1.99 10.56 -34.20
CA LEU A 368 1.63 10.21 -35.58
C LEU A 368 2.76 9.55 -36.39
N SER A 369 4.04 9.82 -36.08
CA SER A 369 5.17 9.24 -36.82
C SER A 369 5.56 7.83 -36.35
N LEU A 370 5.30 7.50 -35.08
CA LEU A 370 5.63 6.19 -34.50
C LEU A 370 4.53 5.13 -34.65
N LYS A 371 3.32 5.53 -35.07
CA LYS A 371 2.13 4.67 -35.14
C LYS A 371 2.29 3.48 -36.11
N ASN A 372 3.14 3.61 -37.13
CA ASN A 372 3.36 2.55 -38.11
C ASN A 372 4.37 1.48 -37.67
N ASN A 373 5.17 1.74 -36.62
CA ASN A 373 6.21 0.83 -36.14
C ASN A 373 5.94 0.20 -34.76
N LEU A 374 4.82 0.55 -34.09
CA LEU A 374 4.50 0.10 -32.73
C LEU A 374 3.21 -0.72 -32.60
N LYS A 375 2.78 -1.41 -33.66
CA LYS A 375 1.65 -2.38 -33.58
C LYS A 375 1.87 -3.53 -32.56
N SER A 376 3.08 -3.70 -32.04
CA SER A 376 3.44 -4.69 -31.02
C SER A 376 3.34 -4.19 -29.56
N LEU A 377 3.03 -2.91 -29.33
CA LEU A 377 2.86 -2.34 -27.97
C LEU A 377 1.39 -2.13 -27.56
N GLU A 378 0.41 -2.42 -28.45
CA GLU A 378 -1.02 -2.33 -28.15
C GLU A 378 -1.57 -3.59 -27.43
N GLN A 379 -0.87 -4.08 -26.39
CA GLN A 379 -1.43 -5.09 -25.48
C GLN A 379 -1.26 -4.68 -24.02
N ASP A 380 -1.82 -3.53 -23.75
CA ASP A 380 -2.00 -3.00 -22.42
C ASP A 380 -3.33 -3.52 -21.85
N ASN A 381 -3.48 -3.69 -20.53
CA ASN A 381 -4.71 -4.17 -19.89
C ASN A 381 -5.62 -2.99 -19.47
N PRO A 382 -6.46 -2.43 -20.36
CA PRO A 382 -7.37 -1.34 -20.03
C PRO A 382 -8.45 -1.73 -19.00
N ASP A 383 -8.51 -3.00 -18.62
CA ASP A 383 -9.53 -3.53 -17.72
C ASP A 383 -9.16 -3.34 -16.25
N VAL A 384 -7.90 -3.01 -15.94
CA VAL A 384 -7.39 -2.84 -14.57
C VAL A 384 -6.87 -1.42 -14.33
N HIS A 385 -7.48 -0.73 -13.37
CA HIS A 385 -7.07 0.60 -12.93
C HIS A 385 -5.87 0.54 -11.97
N LYS A 386 -5.98 -0.23 -10.89
CA LYS A 386 -4.92 -0.44 -9.90
C LYS A 386 -5.00 -1.85 -9.32
N THR A 387 -3.84 -2.42 -8.98
CA THR A 387 -3.70 -3.68 -8.26
C THR A 387 -2.97 -3.44 -6.95
N LEU A 388 -3.47 -4.01 -5.86
CA LEU A 388 -2.88 -3.94 -4.53
C LEU A 388 -2.60 -5.35 -4.00
N PHE A 389 -1.32 -5.65 -3.82
CA PHE A 389 -0.83 -6.85 -3.14
C PHE A 389 -0.47 -6.52 -1.69
N VAL A 390 -0.93 -7.36 -0.76
CA VAL A 390 -0.65 -7.14 0.66
C VAL A 390 -0.17 -8.42 1.34
N ARG A 391 1.01 -8.36 1.99
CA ARG A 391 1.61 -9.53 2.68
C ARG A 391 2.74 -9.20 3.64
N LEU A 392 3.43 -10.25 4.07
CA LEU A 392 4.62 -10.27 4.92
C LEU A 392 5.88 -10.02 4.09
N LEU A 393 6.17 -10.88 3.11
CA LEU A 393 7.46 -10.89 2.39
C LEU A 393 7.32 -10.24 1.02
N PRO A 394 8.31 -9.45 0.59
CA PRO A 394 8.47 -9.12 -0.82
C PRO A 394 8.99 -10.38 -1.53
N LEU A 395 8.12 -11.06 -2.27
CA LEU A 395 8.56 -12.13 -3.17
C LEU A 395 9.27 -11.54 -4.38
N ASP A 396 10.25 -12.26 -4.91
CA ASP A 396 11.14 -11.83 -6.01
C ASP A 396 10.48 -11.00 -7.09
N GLN A 397 10.60 -9.68 -6.99
CA GLN A 397 10.07 -8.77 -8.00
C GLN A 397 10.76 -8.96 -9.35
N ALA A 398 12.00 -9.47 -9.37
CA ALA A 398 12.79 -9.76 -10.57
C ALA A 398 12.59 -11.17 -11.14
N THR A 399 11.77 -12.05 -10.54
CA THR A 399 11.28 -13.28 -11.21
C THR A 399 9.81 -13.60 -11.01
N PHE A 400 9.24 -13.38 -9.84
CA PHE A 400 7.81 -13.54 -9.56
C PHE A 400 6.96 -12.38 -10.12
N LEU A 401 7.54 -11.17 -10.19
CA LEU A 401 6.93 -10.00 -10.81
C LEU A 401 7.78 -9.45 -11.98
N SER A 402 8.73 -10.20 -12.56
CA SER A 402 9.55 -9.66 -13.68
C SER A 402 8.79 -9.49 -14.99
N GLY A 403 7.57 -10.05 -15.09
CA GLY A 403 6.60 -9.64 -16.11
C GLY A 403 5.88 -8.34 -15.79
N LEU A 404 6.13 -7.76 -14.61
CA LEU A 404 5.50 -6.59 -14.02
C LEU A 404 6.59 -5.56 -13.71
N ASN A 405 7.15 -4.97 -14.76
CA ASN A 405 8.26 -4.02 -14.67
C ASN A 405 7.99 -2.77 -13.78
N ASN A 406 6.80 -2.62 -13.18
CA ASN A 406 6.30 -1.42 -12.52
C ASN A 406 5.58 -1.71 -11.19
N VAL A 407 6.01 -2.71 -10.39
CA VAL A 407 5.45 -2.92 -9.05
C VAL A 407 6.15 -2.02 -8.03
N GLU A 408 5.42 -1.05 -7.49
CA GLU A 408 5.95 -0.18 -6.43
C GLU A 408 5.84 -0.87 -5.08
N HIS A 409 6.98 -0.98 -4.37
CA HIS A 409 7.06 -1.62 -3.05
C HIS A 409 7.05 -0.59 -1.93
N PHE A 410 6.10 -0.73 -1.01
CA PHE A 410 5.97 0.11 0.18
C PHE A 410 6.25 -0.70 1.46
N PRO A 411 7.53 -0.91 1.83
CA PRO A 411 7.90 -1.54 3.09
C PRO A 411 7.66 -0.62 4.29
N MET A 412 7.87 -1.13 5.52
CA MET A 412 7.69 -0.32 6.74
C MET A 412 8.74 0.79 6.88
N HIS A 413 9.94 0.57 6.33
CA HIS A 413 11.03 1.54 6.27
C HIS A 413 10.96 2.47 5.04
N VAL A 414 9.83 2.50 4.33
CA VAL A 414 9.66 3.37 3.15
C VAL A 414 10.02 4.81 3.49
N LEU A 415 10.90 5.42 2.71
CA LEU A 415 11.39 6.77 2.96
C LEU A 415 10.35 7.81 2.53
N PRO A 416 10.38 9.02 3.09
CA PRO A 416 9.51 10.10 2.65
C PRO A 416 9.72 10.42 1.17
N SER A 417 8.62 10.59 0.43
CA SER A 417 8.66 11.14 -0.92
C SER A 417 9.02 12.64 -0.92
N ILE A 418 9.09 13.25 -2.11
CA ILE A 418 9.22 14.71 -2.28
C ILE A 418 8.14 15.53 -1.54
N HIS A 419 7.04 14.89 -1.15
CA HIS A 419 5.96 15.50 -0.37
C HIS A 419 6.12 15.27 1.15
N GLU A 420 7.31 14.90 1.60
CA GLU A 420 7.65 14.59 3.01
C GLU A 420 6.78 13.49 3.63
N ARG A 421 6.11 12.69 2.79
CA ARG A 421 5.22 11.62 3.21
C ARG A 421 5.84 10.26 2.90
N ALA A 422 6.06 9.48 3.96
CA ALA A 422 6.33 8.04 3.85
C ALA A 422 5.00 7.30 3.61
N TYR A 423 4.66 7.07 2.35
CA TYR A 423 3.35 6.56 1.96
C TYR A 423 3.01 5.24 2.64
N PHE A 424 1.78 5.14 3.15
CA PHE A 424 1.21 3.99 3.84
C PHE A 424 1.92 3.58 5.14
N SER A 425 2.93 4.31 5.61
CA SER A 425 3.78 3.91 6.72
C SER A 425 3.02 3.78 8.06
N ASP A 426 2.07 4.67 8.32
CA ASP A 426 1.21 4.71 9.52
C ASP A 426 -0.27 4.28 9.25
N SER A 427 -0.58 3.92 8.01
CA SER A 427 -1.89 3.41 7.58
C SER A 427 -2.14 1.98 8.07
N PHE A 428 -1.09 1.28 8.55
CA PHE A 428 -1.15 -0.07 9.12
C PHE A 428 -0.52 -0.08 10.51
N GLY A 429 -1.14 -0.78 11.45
CA GLY A 429 -0.78 -0.70 12.87
C GLY A 429 -1.41 0.49 13.58
N PHE A 430 -1.21 0.57 14.90
CA PHE A 430 -1.70 1.71 15.71
C PHE A 430 -0.53 2.64 16.06
N THR A 431 -0.71 3.93 15.83
CA THR A 431 0.22 4.94 16.29
C THR A 431 0.15 5.09 17.80
N GLU A 432 1.21 5.57 18.43
CA GLU A 432 1.20 5.86 19.88
C GLU A 432 0.07 6.80 20.30
N LYS A 433 -0.25 7.78 19.46
CA LYS A 433 -1.39 8.69 19.68
C LYS A 433 -2.72 7.94 19.73
N GLU A 434 -2.94 7.00 18.82
CA GLU A 434 -4.14 6.15 18.80
C GLU A 434 -4.20 5.23 20.01
N VAL A 435 -3.08 4.61 20.40
CA VAL A 435 -3.00 3.76 21.61
C VAL A 435 -3.32 4.57 22.87
N ASN A 436 -2.80 5.79 22.99
CA ASN A 436 -3.09 6.66 24.13
C ASN A 436 -4.59 7.02 24.22
N VAL A 437 -5.25 7.29 23.09
CA VAL A 437 -6.71 7.51 23.08
C VAL A 437 -7.46 6.25 23.47
N LEU A 438 -7.07 5.07 22.96
CA LEU A 438 -7.68 3.79 23.35
C LEU A 438 -7.58 3.53 24.85
N LEU A 439 -6.43 3.82 25.46
CA LEU A 439 -6.22 3.64 26.90
C LEU A 439 -7.07 4.60 27.74
N LYS A 440 -7.12 5.89 27.37
CA LYS A 440 -7.92 6.91 28.07
C LYS A 440 -9.41 6.59 28.08
N GLU A 441 -9.90 6.00 27.01
CA GLU A 441 -11.30 5.65 26.81
C GLU A 441 -11.65 4.26 27.36
N SER A 442 -10.63 3.46 27.70
CA SER A 442 -10.81 2.17 28.33
C SER A 442 -11.18 2.31 29.81
N THR A 443 -11.84 1.29 30.37
CA THR A 443 -12.11 1.22 31.82
C THR A 443 -10.89 0.80 32.65
N LEU A 444 -9.76 0.50 31.99
CA LEU A 444 -8.58 -0.12 32.59
C LEU A 444 -7.59 0.94 33.05
N LYS A 445 -7.75 1.42 34.29
CA LYS A 445 -6.90 2.49 34.86
C LYS A 445 -5.48 2.05 35.22
N ASP A 446 -5.26 0.77 35.45
CA ASP A 446 -3.97 0.24 35.89
C ASP A 446 -2.97 0.05 34.74
N ILE A 447 -3.44 0.05 33.49
CA ILE A 447 -2.59 -0.07 32.31
C ILE A 447 -2.26 1.33 31.79
N THR A 448 -1.02 1.75 32.02
CA THR A 448 -0.48 3.01 31.50
C THR A 448 0.23 2.79 30.17
N LEU A 449 0.36 3.87 29.39
CA LEU A 449 1.15 3.85 28.16
C LEU A 449 2.61 3.45 28.41
N ASP A 450 3.20 3.85 29.54
CA ASP A 450 4.58 3.50 29.89
C ASP A 450 4.75 1.99 30.06
N ASN A 451 3.89 1.34 30.85
CA ASN A 451 3.96 -0.10 31.07
C ASN A 451 3.65 -0.88 29.78
N LEU A 452 2.67 -0.40 29.01
CA LEU A 452 2.26 -1.01 27.75
C LEU A 452 3.36 -0.88 26.68
N SER A 453 4.00 0.28 26.57
CA SER A 453 5.03 0.57 25.57
C SER A 453 6.28 -0.27 25.77
N ILE A 454 6.70 -0.53 27.01
CA ILE A 454 7.81 -1.46 27.30
C ILE A 454 7.54 -2.84 26.69
N HIS A 455 6.26 -3.26 26.65
CA HIS A 455 5.89 -4.59 26.22
C HIS A 455 5.61 -4.70 24.71
N TYR A 456 4.90 -3.72 24.13
CA TYR A 456 4.42 -3.77 22.73
C TYR A 456 5.05 -2.75 21.78
N ASN A 457 5.72 -1.69 22.27
CA ASN A 457 6.36 -0.69 21.39
C ASN A 457 7.72 -1.20 20.89
N GLY A 458 8.00 -0.97 19.61
CA GLY A 458 9.25 -1.43 19.01
C GLY A 458 9.35 -1.21 17.51
N TYR A 459 8.22 -0.99 16.82
CA TYR A 459 8.22 -0.70 15.40
C TYR A 459 8.16 0.80 15.15
N LYS A 460 8.93 1.27 14.17
CA LYS A 460 8.96 2.68 13.78
C LYS A 460 8.92 2.84 12.26
N THR A 461 8.24 3.89 11.80
CA THR A 461 8.32 4.35 10.41
C THR A 461 9.67 5.07 10.17
N SER A 462 10.05 5.27 8.91
CA SER A 462 11.23 6.08 8.53
C SER A 462 11.24 7.50 9.12
N ILE A 463 10.07 8.09 9.35
CA ILE A 463 9.89 9.42 9.97
C ILE A 463 9.81 9.38 11.51
N GLY A 464 10.15 8.25 12.13
CA GLY A 464 10.19 8.12 13.59
C GLY A 464 8.86 7.88 14.30
N THR A 465 7.73 7.77 13.58
CA THR A 465 6.43 7.45 14.19
C THR A 465 6.43 6.03 14.76
N CYS A 466 6.15 5.90 16.06
CA CYS A 466 5.99 4.61 16.74
C CYS A 466 4.70 3.92 16.32
N ILE A 467 4.80 2.64 15.95
CA ILE A 467 3.69 1.79 15.51
C ILE A 467 3.62 0.55 16.39
N TYR A 468 2.41 0.28 16.88
CA TYR A 468 2.06 -0.85 17.73
C TYR A 468 1.27 -1.89 16.93
N ASN A 469 1.43 -3.16 17.30
CA ASN A 469 0.66 -4.25 16.72
C ASN A 469 -0.81 -4.17 17.20
N PRO A 470 -1.80 -4.01 16.29
CA PRO A 470 -3.21 -3.89 16.64
C PRO A 470 -3.76 -5.09 17.43
N TYR A 471 -3.37 -6.31 17.07
CA TYR A 471 -3.84 -7.52 17.73
C TYR A 471 -3.37 -7.59 19.18
N SER A 472 -2.10 -7.29 19.45
CA SER A 472 -1.57 -7.24 20.82
C SER A 472 -2.29 -6.17 21.66
N ILE A 473 -2.48 -4.96 21.10
CA ILE A 473 -3.20 -3.87 21.78
C ILE A 473 -4.65 -4.25 22.07
N VAL A 474 -5.39 -4.72 21.08
CA VAL A 474 -6.82 -5.08 21.24
C VAL A 474 -6.98 -6.27 22.18
N SER A 475 -6.05 -7.24 22.16
CA SER A 475 -6.07 -8.38 23.08
C SER A 475 -5.78 -7.97 24.53
N CYS A 476 -4.84 -7.05 24.73
CA CYS A 476 -4.56 -6.46 26.03
C CYS A 476 -5.78 -5.69 26.56
N LEU A 477 -6.39 -4.82 25.75
CA LEU A 477 -7.59 -4.06 26.12
C LEU A 477 -8.80 -4.96 26.39
N LYS A 478 -8.94 -6.07 25.66
CA LYS A 478 -10.01 -7.06 25.89
C LYS A 478 -9.85 -7.80 27.21
N SER A 479 -8.63 -8.21 27.55
CA SER A 479 -8.35 -9.07 28.70
C SER A 479 -8.04 -8.28 29.98
N GLY A 480 -7.63 -7.03 29.87
CA GLY A 480 -7.11 -6.23 30.98
C GLY A 480 -5.72 -6.67 31.45
N ILE A 481 -4.99 -7.46 30.67
CA ILE A 481 -3.70 -8.04 31.06
C ILE A 481 -2.64 -7.68 30.00
N ILE A 482 -1.44 -7.32 30.44
CA ILE A 482 -0.26 -7.22 29.56
C ILE A 482 0.37 -8.62 29.48
N ALA A 483 0.32 -9.25 28.32
CA ALA A 483 0.85 -10.58 28.06
C ALA A 483 1.36 -10.73 26.61
N ASP A 484 1.99 -11.86 26.32
CA ASP A 484 2.50 -12.17 24.98
C ASP A 484 1.37 -12.69 24.07
N TYR A 485 0.68 -11.77 23.38
CA TYR A 485 -0.40 -12.08 22.44
C TYR A 485 0.12 -12.44 21.04
N TRP A 486 1.34 -12.04 20.73
CA TRP A 486 2.09 -12.40 19.54
C TRP A 486 2.38 -13.91 19.55
N THR A 487 1.38 -14.68 19.14
CA THR A 487 1.41 -16.14 19.24
C THR A 487 1.67 -16.82 17.89
N ASN A 488 2.17 -18.05 18.02
CA ASN A 488 2.93 -18.83 17.05
C ASN A 488 2.10 -19.25 15.81
N SER A 489 1.92 -18.32 14.87
CA SER A 489 1.31 -18.59 13.57
C SER A 489 2.23 -19.43 12.66
N GLY A 490 1.69 -20.13 11.66
CA GLY A 490 2.42 -21.11 10.85
C GLY A 490 3.68 -20.61 10.09
N SER A 491 4.01 -19.32 10.06
CA SER A 491 5.32 -18.82 9.57
C SER A 491 6.46 -19.07 10.55
N ALA A 492 6.18 -19.02 11.85
CA ALA A 492 7.19 -19.22 12.86
C ALA A 492 7.74 -20.65 12.82
N LYS A 493 6.91 -21.64 12.44
CA LYS A 493 7.39 -23.00 12.13
C LYS A 493 8.40 -23.04 10.97
N THR A 494 8.14 -22.27 9.89
CA THR A 494 9.08 -22.17 8.77
C THR A 494 10.38 -21.51 9.21
N LEU A 495 10.28 -20.39 9.94
CA LEU A 495 11.42 -19.70 10.54
C LEU A 495 12.24 -20.63 11.44
N ILE A 496 11.63 -21.28 12.43
CA ILE A 496 12.29 -22.24 13.32
C ILE A 496 12.99 -23.35 12.53
N ASN A 497 12.36 -23.87 11.47
CA ASN A 497 12.98 -24.90 10.64
C ASN A 497 14.18 -24.36 9.83
N CYS A 498 14.15 -23.09 9.41
CA CYS A 498 15.31 -22.43 8.81
C CYS A 498 16.42 -22.24 9.85
N LEU A 499 16.07 -21.77 11.05
CA LEU A 499 17.02 -21.55 12.14
C LEU A 499 17.70 -22.85 12.58
N LYS A 500 16.97 -23.97 12.65
CA LYS A 500 17.54 -25.31 12.95
C LYS A 500 18.55 -25.83 11.93
N ARG A 501 18.64 -25.22 10.75
CA ARG A 501 19.56 -25.60 9.68
C ARG A 501 20.76 -24.66 9.57
N CYS A 502 20.80 -23.64 10.43
CA CYS A 502 21.89 -22.68 10.45
C CYS A 502 23.15 -23.31 11.06
N ASP A 503 24.30 -22.77 10.70
CA ASP A 503 25.56 -23.14 11.33
C ASP A 503 25.71 -22.50 12.71
N GLN A 504 26.73 -22.94 13.45
CA GLN A 504 27.04 -22.46 14.79
C GLN A 504 27.36 -20.94 14.83
N SER A 505 27.89 -20.38 13.73
CA SER A 505 28.20 -18.95 13.63
C SER A 505 26.92 -18.08 13.69
N ILE A 506 25.85 -18.54 13.03
CA ILE A 506 24.55 -17.87 13.10
C ILE A 506 23.93 -18.02 14.49
N GLU A 507 24.04 -19.18 15.13
CA GLU A 507 23.54 -19.40 16.49
C GLU A 507 24.17 -18.42 17.51
N GLU A 508 25.49 -18.19 17.41
CA GLU A 508 26.21 -17.22 18.24
C GLU A 508 25.69 -15.79 18.03
N GLN A 509 25.49 -15.36 16.77
CA GLN A 509 24.94 -14.03 16.48
C GLN A 509 23.52 -13.85 17.03
N PHE A 510 22.70 -14.89 16.95
CA PHE A 510 21.33 -14.87 17.49
C PHE A 510 21.32 -14.72 19.01
N ASN A 511 22.20 -15.45 19.69
CA ASN A 511 22.39 -15.32 21.13
C ASN A 511 22.84 -13.91 21.50
N ILE A 512 23.77 -13.31 20.74
CA ILE A 512 24.24 -11.94 20.97
C ILE A 512 23.08 -10.93 20.88
N ILE A 513 22.21 -11.00 19.85
CA ILE A 513 21.04 -10.11 19.75
C ILE A 513 20.10 -10.31 20.93
N PHE A 514 19.82 -11.57 21.26
CA PHE A 514 18.87 -11.89 22.31
C PHE A 514 19.36 -11.35 23.66
N TYR A 515 20.63 -11.58 24.01
CA TYR A 515 21.22 -11.05 25.24
C TYR A 515 21.35 -9.53 25.22
N SER A 516 21.64 -8.92 24.05
CA SER A 516 21.72 -7.47 23.94
C SER A 516 20.39 -6.78 24.22
N PHE A 517 19.27 -7.41 23.86
CA PHE A 517 17.93 -6.89 24.17
C PHE A 517 17.69 -6.74 25.69
N TYR A 518 18.20 -7.67 26.50
CA TYR A 518 18.05 -7.64 27.96
C TYR A 518 19.18 -6.89 28.69
N SER A 519 20.30 -6.62 28.01
CA SER A 519 21.40 -5.87 28.59
C SER A 519 21.03 -4.40 28.75
N LYS A 520 21.07 -3.88 29.99
CA LYS A 520 20.95 -2.44 30.28
C LYS A 520 22.18 -1.62 29.89
N GLN A 521 23.21 -2.22 29.28
CA GLN A 521 24.39 -1.45 28.87
C GLN A 521 24.00 -0.44 27.79
N VAL A 522 24.67 0.72 27.88
CA VAL A 522 24.45 1.95 27.10
C VAL A 522 24.52 1.74 25.57
N ASN A 523 25.02 0.60 25.10
CA ASN A 523 25.08 0.24 23.69
C ASN A 523 24.15 -0.95 23.41
N LYS A 524 22.96 -0.69 22.84
CA LYS A 524 22.19 -1.74 22.15
C LYS A 524 23.11 -2.34 21.09
N LEU A 525 23.36 -3.65 21.14
CA LEU A 525 24.09 -4.31 20.06
C LEU A 525 23.12 -4.52 18.89
N PHE A 526 23.60 -4.13 17.71
CA PHE A 526 22.88 -4.30 16.46
C PHE A 526 23.56 -5.37 15.63
N ILE A 527 22.77 -6.02 14.78
CA ILE A 527 23.32 -6.79 13.68
C ILE A 527 23.27 -5.97 12.41
N GLU A 528 24.41 -5.86 11.75
CA GLU A 528 24.46 -5.32 10.40
C GLU A 528 24.13 -6.42 9.40
N ALA A 529 23.02 -6.27 8.69
CA ALA A 529 22.58 -7.19 7.66
C ALA A 529 22.22 -6.43 6.38
N GLN A 530 22.39 -7.08 5.24
CA GLN A 530 21.90 -6.56 3.97
C GLN A 530 20.49 -7.07 3.74
N LEU A 531 19.49 -6.18 3.80
CA LEU A 531 18.12 -6.58 3.52
C LEU A 531 17.98 -6.84 2.03
N MET A 532 17.52 -8.04 1.68
CA MET A 532 17.25 -8.38 0.30
C MET A 532 15.99 -7.64 -0.16
N SER A 533 16.03 -7.09 -1.37
CA SER A 533 14.86 -6.52 -2.05
C SER A 533 13.76 -7.56 -2.26
N CYS A 534 14.11 -8.85 -2.22
CA CYS A 534 13.14 -9.91 -2.33
C CYS A 534 13.61 -11.28 -1.80
N LEU A 535 12.65 -12.19 -1.61
CA LEU A 535 12.85 -13.56 -1.15
C LEU A 535 12.17 -14.59 -2.06
N ARG A 536 12.76 -15.79 -2.17
CA ARG A 536 12.12 -16.96 -2.80
C ARG A 536 12.00 -18.10 -1.79
N TYR A 537 10.80 -18.65 -1.64
CA TYR A 537 10.56 -19.75 -0.70
C TYR A 537 11.31 -21.04 -1.08
N ASN A 538 11.60 -21.29 -2.37
CA ASN A 538 12.43 -22.43 -2.78
C ASN A 538 13.89 -22.25 -2.34
N THR A 539 14.44 -21.04 -2.48
CA THR A 539 15.79 -20.70 -1.99
C THR A 539 15.84 -20.86 -0.48
N ILE A 540 14.91 -20.26 0.27
CA ILE A 540 14.79 -20.42 1.73
C ILE A 540 14.74 -21.91 2.16
N LYS A 541 14.17 -22.80 1.33
CA LYS A 541 14.09 -24.24 1.58
C LYS A 541 15.33 -25.02 1.15
N LYS A 542 16.17 -24.52 0.24
CA LYS A 542 17.35 -25.23 -0.28
C LYS A 542 18.63 -24.72 0.35
N GLU A 543 18.89 -23.42 0.23
CA GLU A 543 20.13 -22.74 0.61
C GLU A 543 19.80 -21.53 1.48
N LEU A 544 20.39 -21.47 2.67
CA LEU A 544 20.18 -20.36 3.60
C LEU A 544 21.50 -19.60 3.72
N ASN A 545 21.52 -18.38 3.20
CA ASN A 545 22.52 -17.40 3.60
C ASN A 545 21.98 -16.54 4.75
N ILE A 546 22.88 -15.88 5.48
CA ILE A 546 22.51 -15.15 6.69
C ILE A 546 21.59 -13.95 6.39
N ASP A 547 21.79 -13.26 5.27
CA ASP A 547 20.97 -12.13 4.84
C ASP A 547 19.53 -12.55 4.51
N THR A 548 19.32 -13.74 3.93
CA THR A 548 17.99 -14.32 3.70
C THR A 548 17.24 -14.50 5.00
N ILE A 549 17.93 -14.95 6.06
CA ILE A 549 17.34 -15.18 7.38
C ILE A 549 17.00 -13.85 8.04
N TYR A 550 17.93 -12.88 8.04
CA TYR A 550 17.67 -11.56 8.61
C TYR A 550 16.56 -10.82 7.86
N THR A 551 16.52 -10.91 6.54
CA THR A 551 15.43 -10.37 5.73
C THR A 551 14.09 -11.03 6.08
N LEU A 552 14.07 -12.37 6.22
CA LEU A 552 12.87 -13.10 6.61
C LEU A 552 12.39 -12.69 8.01
N LEU A 553 13.29 -12.55 8.99
CA LEU A 553 12.99 -12.12 10.36
C LEU A 553 12.47 -10.67 10.39
N TYR A 554 13.11 -9.77 9.64
CA TYR A 554 12.72 -8.37 9.51
C TYR A 554 11.29 -8.22 8.98
N TYR A 555 11.00 -8.76 7.78
CA TYR A 555 9.67 -8.67 7.20
C TYR A 555 8.61 -9.44 8.00
N SER A 556 9.04 -10.47 8.74
CA SER A 556 8.16 -11.22 9.65
C SER A 556 7.79 -10.44 10.92
N GLY A 557 8.50 -9.35 11.23
CA GLY A 557 8.32 -8.53 12.43
C GLY A 557 9.10 -9.00 13.65
N TYR A 558 10.03 -9.95 13.49
CA TYR A 558 10.88 -10.44 14.58
C TYR A 558 12.14 -9.62 14.79
N LEU A 559 12.51 -8.82 13.78
CA LEU A 559 13.54 -7.79 13.85
C LEU A 559 12.98 -6.47 13.29
N VAL A 560 13.53 -5.37 13.76
CA VAL A 560 13.33 -4.02 13.23
C VAL A 560 14.67 -3.39 12.90
N ALA A 561 14.65 -2.48 11.94
CA ALA A 561 15.83 -1.71 11.58
C ALA A 561 15.92 -0.45 12.45
N GLU A 562 17.12 -0.15 12.93
CA GLU A 562 17.45 1.13 13.52
C GLU A 562 17.43 2.21 12.44
N ILE A 563 16.75 3.31 12.72
CA ILE A 563 16.59 4.45 11.80
C ILE A 563 17.31 5.69 12.36
N ASP A 564 18.21 5.49 13.34
CA ASP A 564 18.99 6.56 13.94
C ASP A 564 19.95 7.15 12.89
N GLY A 565 19.80 8.45 12.62
CA GLY A 565 20.43 9.17 11.50
C GLY A 565 19.43 9.81 10.52
N ALA A 566 18.13 9.58 10.71
CA ALA A 566 17.05 10.24 9.96
C ALA A 566 17.10 11.78 10.05
N ASP A 567 17.51 12.35 11.18
CA ASP A 567 17.49 13.82 11.35
C ASP A 567 18.53 14.57 10.50
N ASP A 568 19.67 13.94 10.18
CA ASP A 568 20.74 14.55 9.37
C ASP A 568 20.71 14.12 7.90
N ARG A 569 20.14 12.95 7.57
CA ARG A 569 20.02 12.47 6.18
C ARG A 569 18.73 12.87 5.48
N LEU A 570 17.64 13.13 6.22
CA LEU A 570 16.32 13.45 5.66
C LEU A 570 16.04 14.95 5.56
N LYS A 571 16.92 15.81 6.09
CA LYS A 571 16.89 17.24 5.77
C LYS A 571 17.39 17.43 4.33
N ASN A 572 16.45 17.61 3.41
CA ASN A 572 16.65 18.14 2.04
C ASN A 572 17.22 17.20 0.96
N LYS A 573 17.17 15.86 1.11
CA LYS A 573 17.53 14.95 -0.01
C LYS A 573 16.53 13.82 -0.18
N VAL A 574 16.11 13.60 -1.42
CA VAL A 574 15.50 12.35 -1.89
C VAL A 574 16.57 11.27 -1.66
N VAL A 575 16.33 10.38 -0.70
CA VAL A 575 17.23 9.27 -0.42
C VAL A 575 16.69 8.07 -1.18
N ASP A 576 17.50 7.50 -2.07
CA ASP A 576 17.17 6.23 -2.73
C ASP A 576 16.75 5.20 -1.68
N GLN A 577 15.69 4.43 -1.98
CA GLN A 577 15.30 3.26 -1.18
C GLN A 577 16.56 2.46 -0.85
N TRP A 578 16.67 1.88 0.36
CA TRP A 578 17.86 1.12 0.80
C TRP A 578 18.36 0.22 -0.33
N GLY A 579 19.39 0.71 -1.03
CA GLY A 579 19.85 0.08 -2.26
C GLY A 579 20.40 -1.30 -1.94
N ASN A 580 20.56 -2.14 -2.96
CA ASN A 580 20.98 -3.53 -2.80
C ASN A 580 22.22 -3.71 -1.91
N ASN A 581 23.10 -2.71 -1.72
CA ASN A 581 24.31 -2.81 -0.88
C ASN A 581 24.23 -2.11 0.49
N THR A 582 23.06 -1.62 0.91
CA THR A 582 22.94 -0.90 2.19
C THR A 582 22.82 -1.88 3.35
N LYS A 583 23.82 -1.91 4.24
CA LYS A 583 23.72 -2.62 5.51
C LYS A 583 22.84 -1.83 6.47
N VAL A 584 21.88 -2.51 7.09
CA VAL A 584 21.01 -1.94 8.13
C VAL A 584 21.31 -2.58 9.46
N LYS A 585 21.19 -1.79 10.52
CA LYS A 585 21.33 -2.24 11.90
C LYS A 585 19.99 -2.81 12.37
N LEU A 586 19.96 -4.09 12.73
CA LEU A 586 18.77 -4.81 13.15
C LEU A 586 18.77 -5.07 14.65
N MET A 587 17.58 -5.02 15.26
CA MET A 587 17.37 -5.34 16.68
C MET A 587 15.99 -6.00 16.91
N ILE A 588 15.80 -6.62 18.08
CA ILE A 588 14.49 -7.12 18.52
C ILE A 588 13.59 -5.93 18.88
N PRO A 589 12.34 -5.86 18.38
CA PRO A 589 11.50 -4.68 18.56
C PRO A 589 11.07 -4.44 20.01
N ASN A 590 10.54 -5.47 20.68
CA ASN A 590 9.83 -5.31 21.94
C ASN A 590 9.91 -6.58 22.79
N ARG A 591 9.43 -6.51 24.03
CA ARG A 591 9.51 -7.62 25.00
C ARG A 591 8.69 -8.83 24.55
N GLU A 592 7.50 -8.60 24.02
CA GLU A 592 6.62 -9.67 23.50
C GLU A 592 7.31 -10.52 22.42
N VAL A 593 8.01 -9.86 21.49
CA VAL A 593 8.78 -10.53 20.44
C VAL A 593 10.03 -11.18 21.03
N ALA A 594 10.72 -10.54 21.97
CA ALA A 594 11.88 -11.13 22.66
C ALA A 594 11.50 -12.45 23.35
N GLU A 595 10.29 -12.56 23.91
CA GLU A 595 9.81 -13.80 24.50
C GLU A 595 9.64 -14.94 23.46
N GLN A 596 9.22 -14.62 22.24
CA GLN A 596 9.21 -15.58 21.13
C GLN A 596 10.62 -16.05 20.75
N TRP A 597 11.59 -15.13 20.75
CA TRP A 597 13.00 -15.47 20.55
C TRP A 597 13.50 -16.44 21.64
N ARG A 598 13.17 -16.20 22.91
CA ARG A 598 13.50 -17.10 24.03
C ARG A 598 12.97 -18.51 23.78
N GLN A 599 11.72 -18.63 23.34
CA GLN A 599 11.11 -19.92 23.03
C GLN A 599 11.81 -20.63 21.86
N TRP A 600 12.25 -19.91 20.84
CA TRP A 600 12.99 -20.49 19.71
C TRP A 600 14.37 -20.97 20.12
N ILE A 601 15.11 -20.16 20.88
CA ILE A 601 16.42 -20.52 21.44
C ILE A 601 16.28 -21.81 22.26
N ASN A 602 15.27 -21.89 23.13
CA ASN A 602 14.97 -23.12 23.89
C ASN A 602 14.66 -24.32 22.99
N GLN A 603 13.96 -24.14 21.86
CA GLN A 603 13.65 -25.24 20.94
C GLN A 603 14.84 -25.70 20.07
N ILE A 604 15.75 -24.78 19.75
CA ILE A 604 16.93 -25.04 18.92
C ILE A 604 18.02 -25.67 19.80
N ILE A 605 18.38 -25.00 20.89
CA ILE A 605 19.42 -25.43 21.82
C ILE A 605 18.94 -26.57 22.72
N GLY A 606 17.70 -26.50 23.22
CA GLY A 606 17.15 -27.50 24.13
C GLY A 606 16.98 -28.89 23.50
N LYS A 607 17.09 -29.06 22.18
CA LYS A 607 17.13 -30.39 21.55
C LYS A 607 18.46 -31.12 21.73
N ASN A 608 19.57 -30.39 21.89
CA ASN A 608 20.87 -30.98 22.19
C ASN A 608 21.12 -31.13 23.69
N HIS A 609 20.42 -30.34 24.52
CA HIS A 609 20.62 -30.30 25.97
C HIS A 609 19.39 -30.72 26.80
N SER A 610 18.38 -31.37 26.21
CA SER A 610 17.17 -31.83 26.93
C SER A 610 17.42 -32.89 28.02
N MET A 611 18.67 -33.25 28.30
CA MET A 611 19.03 -34.01 29.50
C MET A 611 19.68 -33.17 30.61
N ILE A 612 20.05 -31.91 30.35
CA ILE A 612 20.72 -31.06 31.34
C ILE A 612 19.85 -29.86 31.73
N ASN A 613 18.73 -30.23 32.36
CA ASN A 613 18.39 -29.78 33.71
C ASN A 613 17.59 -28.46 33.88
N ASN A 614 16.28 -28.52 33.58
CA ASN A 614 15.29 -27.58 34.11
C ASN A 614 15.33 -27.45 35.65
N ASN A 615 15.94 -28.40 36.36
CA ASN A 615 16.02 -28.41 37.83
C ASN A 615 17.37 -27.92 38.36
N LEU A 616 18.25 -27.29 37.56
CA LEU A 616 19.52 -26.79 38.08
C LEU A 616 19.33 -25.55 38.94
N TYR A 617 18.58 -24.56 38.45
CA TYR A 617 18.39 -23.29 39.14
C TYR A 617 17.28 -23.36 40.19
N ASP A 618 16.36 -24.34 40.11
CA ASP A 618 15.48 -24.71 41.22
C ASP A 618 16.29 -25.03 42.48
N LEU A 619 17.46 -25.66 42.35
CA LEU A 619 18.36 -25.92 43.49
C LEU A 619 18.90 -24.63 44.12
N LEU A 620 19.07 -23.55 43.34
CA LEU A 620 19.42 -22.24 43.90
C LEU A 620 18.26 -21.65 44.70
N PHE A 621 17.02 -21.75 44.19
CA PHE A 621 15.82 -21.28 44.88
C PHE A 621 15.49 -22.11 46.14
N GLU A 622 15.71 -23.42 46.09
CA GLU A 622 15.59 -24.36 47.21
C GLU A 622 16.77 -24.29 48.19
N LYS A 623 17.77 -23.42 47.94
CA LYS A 623 19.01 -23.28 48.73
C LYS A 623 19.86 -24.54 48.82
N ASN A 624 19.72 -25.47 47.89
CA ASN A 624 20.55 -26.66 47.74
C ASN A 624 21.85 -26.32 46.96
N ILE A 625 22.69 -25.50 47.57
CA ILE A 625 23.91 -24.94 46.94
C ILE A 625 24.92 -26.02 46.58
N GLU A 626 25.05 -27.07 47.40
CA GLU A 626 26.01 -28.16 47.17
C GLU A 626 25.70 -28.94 45.88
N THR A 627 24.42 -29.30 45.70
CA THR A 627 23.99 -30.00 44.48
C THR A 627 24.04 -29.08 43.27
N PHE A 628 23.72 -27.79 43.45
CA PHE A 628 23.87 -26.78 42.40
C PHE A 628 25.32 -26.68 41.93
N CYS A 629 26.28 -26.43 42.83
CA CYS A 629 27.70 -26.27 42.48
C CYS A 629 28.24 -27.49 41.71
N ARG A 630 27.90 -28.70 42.15
CA ARG A 630 28.31 -29.94 41.48
C ARG A 630 27.74 -30.05 40.06
N ARG A 631 26.42 -29.88 39.92
CA ARG A 631 25.74 -30.04 38.61
C ARG A 631 26.05 -28.90 37.65
N PHE A 632 26.20 -27.67 38.16
CA PHE A 632 26.59 -26.50 37.38
C PHE A 632 28.00 -26.66 36.82
N SER A 633 28.95 -27.17 37.63
CA SER A 633 30.32 -27.44 37.17
C SER A 633 30.35 -28.49 36.06
N THR A 634 29.55 -29.56 36.18
CA THR A 634 29.41 -30.57 35.12
C THR A 634 28.83 -29.99 33.83
N LEU A 635 27.71 -29.25 33.93
CA LEU A 635 27.10 -28.57 32.78
C LEU A 635 28.08 -27.61 32.10
N TYR A 636 28.79 -26.79 32.87
CA TYR A 636 29.78 -25.84 32.35
C TYR A 636 30.89 -26.54 31.58
N MET A 637 31.40 -27.66 32.10
CA MET A 637 32.45 -28.47 31.46
C MET A 637 31.96 -29.23 30.22
N GLU A 638 30.67 -29.57 30.14
CA GLU A 638 30.06 -30.23 28.98
C GLU A 638 29.74 -29.24 27.85
N MET A 639 29.44 -27.98 28.19
CA MET A 639 29.04 -26.96 27.20
C MET A 639 30.21 -26.16 26.63
N ILE A 640 31.38 -26.17 27.27
CA ILE A 640 32.55 -25.40 26.82
C ILE A 640 33.58 -26.34 26.22
N SER A 641 33.86 -26.15 24.93
CA SER A 641 34.86 -26.91 24.20
C SER A 641 36.26 -26.47 24.60
N CYS A 642 37.22 -27.39 24.54
CA CYS A 642 38.63 -27.07 24.72
C CYS A 642 39.15 -26.03 23.69
N TYR A 643 38.47 -25.89 22.54
CA TYR A 643 38.79 -24.87 21.53
C TYR A 643 38.32 -23.46 21.91
N ASP A 644 37.27 -23.32 22.73
CA ASP A 644 36.75 -22.01 23.20
C ASP A 644 37.71 -21.36 24.22
N ILE A 645 38.53 -22.19 24.88
CA ILE A 645 39.51 -21.79 25.88
C ILE A 645 40.94 -21.73 25.29
N ALA A 646 41.21 -22.45 24.21
CA ALA A 646 42.57 -22.64 23.68
C ALA A 646 43.22 -21.38 23.10
N ASP A 647 42.43 -20.41 22.59
CA ASP A 647 42.96 -19.16 22.05
C ASP A 647 43.25 -18.12 23.15
N ALA A 648 42.84 -18.40 24.39
CA ALA A 648 42.99 -17.51 25.55
C ALA A 648 44.35 -17.66 26.28
N LYS A 649 45.41 -18.12 25.59
CA LYS A 649 46.77 -18.14 26.17
C LYS A 649 47.36 -16.74 26.41
N ARG A 650 46.66 -15.65 26.05
CA ARG A 650 47.17 -14.27 26.21
C ARG A 650 46.33 -13.29 27.03
N THR A 651 45.09 -13.58 27.47
CA THR A 651 44.30 -12.60 28.23
C THR A 651 43.19 -13.26 29.07
N LYS A 652 42.71 -12.57 30.11
CA LYS A 652 41.63 -12.94 31.08
C LYS A 652 40.24 -13.22 30.47
N LEU A 653 40.15 -13.69 29.22
CA LEU A 653 38.90 -13.90 28.46
C LEU A 653 38.08 -15.11 28.94
N TYR A 654 38.66 -16.03 29.71
CA TYR A 654 37.94 -17.18 30.28
C TYR A 654 36.82 -16.76 31.25
N GLU A 655 37.01 -15.65 31.97
CA GLU A 655 36.01 -15.14 32.90
C GLU A 655 34.80 -14.56 32.15
N ASN A 656 35.02 -13.98 30.97
CA ASN A 656 33.93 -13.44 30.16
C ASN A 656 33.00 -14.54 29.65
N TRP A 657 33.54 -15.68 29.22
CA TRP A 657 32.73 -16.84 28.82
C TRP A 657 31.94 -17.42 29.99
N TYR A 658 32.55 -17.48 31.18
CA TYR A 658 31.85 -17.82 32.41
C TYR A 658 30.69 -16.85 32.70
N HIS A 659 30.93 -15.54 32.63
CA HIS A 659 29.91 -14.52 32.85
C HIS A 659 28.79 -14.57 31.81
N VAL A 660 29.12 -14.76 30.52
CA VAL A 660 28.14 -14.90 29.43
C VAL A 660 27.32 -16.18 29.61
N PHE A 661 27.95 -17.28 29.99
CA PHE A 661 27.27 -18.53 30.28
C PHE A 661 26.30 -18.39 31.45
N VAL A 662 26.76 -17.84 32.58
CA VAL A 662 25.95 -17.60 33.78
C VAL A 662 24.80 -16.62 33.49
N LEU A 663 25.06 -15.54 32.74
CA LEU A 663 24.03 -14.59 32.33
C LEU A 663 23.02 -15.25 31.40
N GLY A 664 23.49 -16.06 30.46
CA GLY A 664 22.64 -16.76 29.51
C GLY A 664 21.72 -17.76 30.18
N THR A 665 22.25 -18.58 31.07
CA THR A 665 21.47 -19.56 31.83
C THR A 665 20.52 -18.90 32.82
N LEU A 666 20.93 -17.82 33.50
CA LEU A 666 20.04 -17.07 34.39
C LEU A 666 18.93 -16.38 33.59
N SER A 667 19.24 -15.77 32.43
CA SER A 667 18.26 -15.05 31.60
C SER A 667 17.03 -15.89 31.23
N MET A 668 17.16 -17.22 31.18
CA MET A 668 16.05 -18.14 30.96
C MET A 668 14.96 -18.05 32.04
N TYR A 669 15.29 -17.58 33.24
CA TYR A 669 14.41 -17.42 34.40
C TYR A 669 14.02 -15.95 34.64
N HIS A 670 14.55 -15.00 33.85
CA HIS A 670 14.37 -13.56 34.08
C HIS A 670 12.92 -13.15 33.82
N GLY A 671 12.27 -12.53 34.80
CA GLY A 671 10.90 -12.02 34.68
C GLY A 671 9.80 -12.89 35.28
N ASN A 672 10.10 -14.11 35.76
CA ASN A 672 9.16 -14.93 36.55
C ASN A 672 9.47 -14.90 38.06
N ASP A 673 10.71 -15.20 38.48
CA ASP A 673 11.02 -15.45 39.91
C ASP A 673 12.21 -14.64 40.48
N TYR A 674 12.95 -13.89 39.66
CA TYR A 674 14.07 -13.06 40.15
C TYR A 674 14.36 -11.85 39.24
N ARG A 675 15.13 -10.88 39.76
CA ARG A 675 15.61 -9.67 39.04
C ARG A 675 17.13 -9.54 39.22
N LEU A 676 17.84 -9.22 38.14
CA LEU A 676 19.27 -8.91 38.17
C LEU A 676 19.48 -7.44 38.56
N TYR A 677 20.24 -7.20 39.63
CA TYR A 677 20.69 -5.86 40.03
C TYR A 677 22.19 -5.76 39.79
N PRO A 678 22.67 -4.77 39.00
CA PRO A 678 24.09 -4.53 38.88
C PRO A 678 24.62 -4.01 40.21
N ILE A 679 25.59 -4.71 40.80
CA ILE A 679 26.39 -4.17 41.89
C ILE A 679 27.37 -3.18 41.23
N MET A 680 27.05 -1.89 41.27
CA MET A 680 28.07 -0.87 41.04
C MET A 680 29.08 -1.01 42.18
N LYS A 681 30.28 -1.53 41.87
CA LYS A 681 31.42 -1.28 42.75
C LYS A 681 31.65 0.24 42.74
N LEU A 682 31.31 0.89 43.85
CA LEU A 682 31.99 2.10 44.28
C LEU A 682 33.48 1.73 44.41
N GLY A 683 34.26 2.11 43.41
CA GLY A 683 35.70 1.94 43.35
C GLY A 683 36.28 3.08 42.55
#